data_AF-A0A955VR25-F1
#
_entry.id   AF-A0A955VR25-F1
#
_cell.length_a   1.000
_cell.length_b   1.000
_cell.length_c   1.000
_cell.angle_alpha   90.00
_cell.angle_beta   90.00
_cell.angle_gamma   90.00
#
_symmetry.space_group_name_H-M   'P 1'
#
loop_
_entity.id
_entity.type
_entity.pdbx_description
1 polymer ?
#
loop_
_entity_poly.entity_id
_entity_poly.type
_entity_poly.pdbx_seq_one_letter_code
_entity_poly.pdbx_strand_id
1 'polypeptide(L)'
;MWGFLMKLQKIVVLVLILGLASACTREGETTPPSTVETPTSQTPITLTNNWNGYFLPKYETQQEKRERGGKADDIDDFMVANKEWYKITVPPQNPQNIRFPGEFEPMGYLLVGWIDGTLDQFFTDLVKGAWGYTTVILVNPGGSAQANMLQKLQSAGIPSSELTDGNHLVWLNAQLDSIWARDFGPQPVIHTDTGKMSVIDTRYYHYRYLDDIIPTYIGDGLGVNVFRASIEQEGGNFQANGTGHCFTSRGSIYRNTPDPDEAGHKKLYLDYFGCKELHFLFPLEGEGTTHIDMFMMVIGEKDIIVGEYSEANDCINRELLEKNVATLSGIKDADGNQMFRIHRIPMPPNSDGIWRTFTNFQMVRNPNDPSKGVVLVPVYAKYPTYQQEMLTKMAAAFQTAYGSSVTWTIKPINSDAIIPGNGAIHCVVHEIPKAIYEKQQTDPAGKCENTSLPHNCQTGGCGTITYAGYCDGNNRVYCNGNQVDYIPCAAPYAMRWGNNYPYEKICGPATFTGTNGQTISGFNCTSDYVCGSGCINQCSAGETGCTTDGKRYTCVMDIDGCYKQQPVACNQGEICVNGTCTAQDNCNGIDFVGTCEGNTVLWCENNQLNSIDCSTGNRICGLNTAQNYYDCIGGTVCNNECSSGETGCDANVAWTCSTSRANDCFVKVKTDCGSGTCKNGVCCTDECTADEKGCSLDKSQSYTCQADSNGCLKKVYKDCPGSDTCDAGTCASGCVDDCTNGETGCTTDKKSSWSCQTGTGGCLVKKPTACGSGSLCESGSCVTSCSDECTDGQKGCEPGNGAKWSCSKDSTSGCTVRQVTLCPPGQSCRNGECSGGGTTCANECTLGESGCFTGGSAAWVCQTQPGTLCTVKVTIPCASNQTCVDGSCQLPTVNPGGDTVDPGGDTTPGGTTDGGTNPKSVNASSCQQAPQADSTLPAWMLVFALGLLVGWRRRQRKA
;
A
#
# COMPACT_ATOMS: atom_id res chain seq x y z
N MET A 1 61.66 -45.70 -47.67
CA MET A 1 61.41 -47.15 -47.79
C MET A 1 60.80 -47.61 -46.49
N TRP A 2 59.51 -47.92 -46.51
CA TRP A 2 59.09 -49.32 -46.48
C TRP A 2 59.60 -50.00 -45.21
N GLY A 3 58.81 -50.24 -44.19
CA GLY A 3 57.37 -50.40 -44.17
C GLY A 3 57.07 -51.42 -43.08
N PHE A 4 55.87 -51.95 -43.16
CA PHE A 4 55.37 -53.10 -42.43
C PHE A 4 54.89 -52.81 -41.01
N LEU A 5 53.58 -52.55 -40.89
CA LEU A 5 52.51 -53.56 -40.87
C LEU A 5 52.38 -54.20 -39.49
N MET A 6 51.19 -53.95 -38.92
CA MET A 6 50.35 -54.94 -38.25
C MET A 6 50.97 -55.79 -37.15
N LYS A 7 50.53 -55.53 -35.92
CA LYS A 7 49.84 -56.46 -35.00
C LYS A 7 49.72 -55.69 -33.66
N LEU A 8 48.58 -55.52 -33.01
CA LEU A 8 47.44 -56.41 -32.87
C LEU A 8 46.10 -55.62 -32.87
N GLN A 9 45.13 -56.14 -33.62
CA GLN A 9 43.71 -56.00 -33.30
C GLN A 9 43.32 -57.01 -32.21
N LYS A 10 42.22 -56.69 -31.51
CA LYS A 10 41.38 -57.47 -30.56
C LYS A 10 41.71 -57.14 -29.10
N ILE A 11 40.80 -56.71 -28.22
CA ILE A 11 39.34 -56.91 -28.11
C ILE A 11 38.80 -55.99 -26.97
N VAL A 12 37.59 -55.42 -27.14
CA VAL A 12 36.55 -55.11 -26.13
C VAL A 12 36.80 -54.08 -25.01
N VAL A 13 36.00 -52.99 -25.08
CA VAL A 13 35.27 -52.26 -24.00
C VAL A 13 35.93 -52.16 -22.62
N LEU A 14 36.29 -50.93 -22.19
CA LEU A 14 35.82 -50.27 -20.94
C LEU A 14 36.49 -48.88 -20.74
N VAL A 15 35.66 -47.82 -20.70
CA VAL A 15 35.57 -46.80 -19.64
C VAL A 15 36.82 -45.93 -19.29
N LEU A 16 36.74 -44.65 -19.73
CA LEU A 16 36.89 -43.41 -18.93
C LEU A 16 38.24 -43.02 -18.26
N ILE A 17 38.49 -41.70 -18.33
CA ILE A 17 39.22 -40.81 -17.38
C ILE A 17 40.68 -40.38 -17.74
N LEU A 18 40.84 -39.04 -17.75
CA LEU A 18 42.03 -38.18 -17.52
C LEU A 18 43.09 -37.96 -18.63
N GLY A 19 43.15 -36.69 -19.06
CA GLY A 19 44.34 -35.86 -18.87
C GLY A 19 45.23 -35.58 -20.07
N LEU A 20 45.03 -34.43 -20.73
CA LEU A 20 46.10 -33.72 -21.46
C LEU A 20 45.88 -32.19 -21.39
N ALA A 21 46.62 -31.53 -20.51
CA ALA A 21 47.21 -30.21 -20.76
C ALA A 21 48.60 -30.47 -21.36
N SER A 22 49.08 -29.78 -22.39
CA SER A 22 49.84 -28.50 -22.38
C SER A 22 50.39 -28.34 -23.81
N ALA A 23 50.71 -27.22 -24.43
CA ALA A 23 50.59 -25.78 -24.22
C ALA A 23 51.04 -25.13 -25.54
N CYS A 24 50.45 -23.99 -25.92
CA CYS A 24 51.15 -22.91 -26.62
C CYS A 24 50.39 -21.61 -26.36
N THR A 25 51.06 -20.75 -25.61
CA THR A 25 50.64 -19.43 -25.18
C THR A 25 50.65 -18.43 -26.32
N ARG A 26 49.64 -17.57 -26.38
CA ARG A 26 49.76 -16.20 -26.86
C ARG A 26 49.06 -15.30 -25.85
N GLU A 27 49.85 -14.46 -25.21
CA GLU A 27 49.41 -13.46 -24.23
C GLU A 27 48.55 -12.40 -24.92
N GLY A 28 47.45 -12.00 -24.27
CA GLY A 28 46.67 -10.83 -24.64
C GLY A 28 45.15 -10.96 -24.52
N GLU A 29 44.62 -11.34 -23.35
CA GLU A 29 43.35 -10.81 -22.81
C GLU A 29 43.21 -11.28 -21.36
N THR A 30 43.20 -10.33 -20.43
CA THR A 30 43.07 -10.57 -18.98
C THR A 30 41.74 -9.99 -18.52
N THR A 31 40.95 -10.83 -17.83
CA THR A 31 39.94 -10.59 -16.77
C THR A 31 38.60 -11.31 -17.03
N PRO A 32 38.01 -11.99 -16.03
CA PRO A 32 36.77 -12.74 -16.21
C PRO A 32 35.57 -11.76 -16.31
N PRO A 33 34.62 -11.97 -17.23
CA PRO A 33 33.41 -11.17 -17.30
C PRO A 33 32.51 -11.45 -16.09
N SER A 34 31.69 -10.46 -15.70
CA SER A 34 30.56 -10.63 -14.77
C SER A 34 29.88 -11.98 -15.00
N THR A 35 29.78 -12.80 -13.96
CA THR A 35 29.29 -14.17 -14.09
C THR A 35 27.78 -14.21 -13.88
N VAL A 36 27.06 -14.78 -14.83
CA VAL A 36 25.63 -15.07 -14.68
C VAL A 36 25.49 -16.50 -14.17
N GLU A 37 24.87 -16.68 -13.01
CA GLU A 37 24.53 -18.03 -12.54
C GLU A 37 23.38 -18.60 -13.38
N THR A 38 23.48 -19.89 -13.72
CA THR A 38 22.38 -20.60 -14.38
C THR A 38 21.13 -20.54 -13.49
N PRO A 39 19.95 -20.18 -14.03
CA PRO A 39 18.71 -20.22 -13.27
C PRO A 39 18.55 -21.60 -12.64
N THR A 40 18.28 -21.65 -11.33
CA THR A 40 17.87 -22.90 -10.71
C THR A 40 16.59 -23.37 -11.40
N SER A 41 16.66 -24.54 -12.04
CA SER A 41 15.52 -25.25 -12.60
C SER A 41 14.51 -25.53 -11.47
N GLN A 42 13.55 -24.64 -11.29
CA GLN A 42 12.31 -24.95 -10.59
C GLN A 42 11.36 -25.52 -11.63
N THR A 43 10.72 -26.65 -11.29
CA THR A 43 9.59 -27.16 -12.07
C THR A 43 8.59 -26.03 -12.28
N PRO A 44 8.02 -25.86 -13.50
CA PRO A 44 6.94 -24.90 -13.71
C PRO A 44 5.85 -25.20 -12.70
N ILE A 45 5.69 -24.33 -11.71
CA ILE A 45 4.51 -24.37 -10.86
C ILE A 45 3.41 -23.84 -11.77
N THR A 46 2.49 -24.72 -12.15
CA THR A 46 1.24 -24.29 -12.76
C THR A 46 0.58 -23.36 -11.75
N LEU A 47 0.58 -22.06 -12.03
CA LEU A 47 -0.17 -21.08 -11.27
C LEU A 47 -1.65 -21.44 -11.44
N THR A 48 -2.17 -22.22 -10.50
CA THR A 48 -3.58 -22.11 -10.14
C THR A 48 -3.69 -20.75 -9.47
N ASN A 49 -4.61 -19.91 -9.95
CA ASN A 49 -4.89 -18.59 -9.38
C ASN A 49 -5.44 -18.76 -7.95
N ASN A 50 -4.59 -19.13 -7.01
CA ASN A 50 -4.89 -19.18 -5.58
C ASN A 50 -4.36 -17.88 -4.96
N TRP A 51 -4.98 -16.77 -5.36
CA TRP A 51 -4.91 -15.54 -4.58
C TRP A 51 -5.73 -15.78 -3.31
N ASN A 52 -5.05 -16.21 -2.24
CA ASN A 52 -5.66 -16.33 -0.91
C ASN A 52 -5.47 -15.05 -0.07
N GLY A 53 -5.29 -13.87 -0.68
CA GLY A 53 -5.39 -12.59 0.04
C GLY A 53 -4.47 -12.40 1.26
N TYR A 54 -3.30 -13.04 1.31
CA TYR A 54 -2.49 -13.11 2.54
C TYR A 54 -1.40 -12.02 2.70
N PHE A 55 -1.20 -11.10 1.74
CA PHE A 55 -0.31 -9.96 1.94
C PHE A 55 -0.80 -8.70 1.20
N LEU A 56 -0.63 -7.54 1.82
CA LEU A 56 -1.05 -6.24 1.27
C LEU A 56 -0.28 -5.92 -0.02
N PRO A 57 -0.93 -5.34 -1.05
CA PRO A 57 -0.22 -4.88 -2.24
C PRO A 57 0.77 -3.77 -1.89
N LYS A 58 1.76 -3.55 -2.77
CA LYS A 58 2.82 -2.54 -2.57
C LYS A 58 2.25 -1.14 -2.34
N TYR A 59 1.17 -0.80 -3.04
CA TYR A 59 0.47 0.46 -2.91
C TYR A 59 -0.62 0.44 -1.82
N GLU A 60 -0.98 1.63 -1.36
CA GLU A 60 -2.12 1.84 -0.46
C GLU A 60 -3.44 1.52 -1.18
N THR A 61 -4.19 0.56 -0.66
CA THR A 61 -5.46 0.10 -1.21
C THR A 61 -6.56 1.15 -1.08
N GLN A 62 -7.60 1.04 -1.91
CA GLN A 62 -8.78 1.91 -1.80
C GLN A 62 -9.53 1.74 -0.48
N GLN A 63 -9.35 0.60 0.21
CA GLN A 63 -9.90 0.39 1.54
C GLN A 63 -9.14 1.24 2.57
N GLU A 64 -7.80 1.11 2.61
CA GLU A 64 -6.92 1.94 3.46
C GLU A 64 -7.20 3.44 3.24
N LYS A 65 -7.36 3.87 1.97
CA LYS A 65 -7.70 5.27 1.64
C LYS A 65 -9.08 5.74 2.10
N ARG A 66 -10.10 4.87 2.08
CA ARG A 66 -11.46 5.24 2.52
C ARG A 66 -11.57 5.35 4.03
N GLU A 67 -10.80 4.54 4.74
CA GLU A 67 -10.82 4.51 6.20
C GLU A 67 -10.10 5.74 6.78
N ARG A 68 -9.16 6.37 6.03
CA ARG A 68 -8.41 7.61 6.35
C ARG A 68 -9.26 8.80 6.83
N GLY A 69 -10.57 8.80 6.56
CA GLY A 69 -11.51 9.86 6.99
C GLY A 69 -12.24 9.59 8.31
N GLY A 70 -12.08 8.41 8.92
CA GLY A 70 -12.59 8.10 10.25
C GLY A 70 -11.48 8.22 11.29
N LYS A 71 -11.82 8.58 12.53
CA LYS A 71 -10.90 8.31 13.65
C LYS A 71 -10.68 6.80 13.68
N ALA A 72 -9.49 6.34 13.29
CA ALA A 72 -9.02 5.02 13.70
C ALA A 72 -8.49 5.23 15.12
N ASP A 73 -9.40 5.33 16.09
CA ASP A 73 -9.11 5.66 17.48
C ASP A 73 -7.91 4.87 18.02
N ASP A 74 -7.82 3.57 17.73
CA ASP A 74 -6.70 2.75 18.16
C ASP A 74 -5.34 3.08 17.50
N ILE A 75 -5.29 3.44 16.22
CA ILE A 75 -4.04 3.76 15.50
C ILE A 75 -3.56 5.15 15.89
N ASP A 76 -4.46 6.13 15.87
CA ASP A 76 -4.16 7.49 16.31
C ASP A 76 -3.73 7.49 17.78
N ASP A 77 -4.43 6.75 18.65
CA ASP A 77 -4.03 6.61 20.06
C ASP A 77 -2.67 5.92 20.20
N PHE A 78 -2.36 4.91 19.37
CA PHE A 78 -1.04 4.28 19.35
C PHE A 78 0.05 5.28 18.96
N MET A 79 -0.12 6.04 17.87
CA MET A 79 0.86 7.01 17.41
C MET A 79 1.01 8.17 18.41
N VAL A 80 -0.08 8.62 19.03
CA VAL A 80 -0.07 9.66 20.09
C VAL A 80 0.61 9.15 21.36
N ALA A 81 0.32 7.92 21.80
CA ALA A 81 0.99 7.30 22.92
C ALA A 81 2.50 7.13 22.67
N ASN A 82 2.89 6.94 21.41
CA ASN A 82 4.26 6.79 20.96
C ASN A 82 4.78 8.01 20.19
N LYS A 83 4.30 9.23 20.52
CA LYS A 83 4.61 10.46 19.76
C LYS A 83 6.10 10.74 19.55
N GLU A 84 6.97 10.26 20.45
CA GLU A 84 8.41 10.44 20.34
C GLU A 84 9.02 9.71 19.14
N TRP A 85 8.34 8.67 18.66
CA TRP A 85 8.73 7.86 17.52
C TRP A 85 8.23 8.43 16.19
N TYR A 86 7.04 9.04 16.18
CA TYR A 86 6.40 9.54 14.97
C TYR A 86 6.56 11.05 14.76
N LYS A 87 7.18 11.76 15.71
CA LYS A 87 7.38 13.21 15.61
C LYS A 87 8.25 13.56 14.40
N ILE A 88 7.80 14.54 13.62
CA ILE A 88 8.64 15.18 12.61
C ILE A 88 9.79 15.89 13.31
N THR A 89 11.01 15.67 12.83
CA THR A 89 12.20 16.34 13.32
C THR A 89 12.64 17.41 12.35
N VAL A 90 13.51 18.33 12.77
CA VAL A 90 14.24 19.16 11.82
C VAL A 90 15.21 18.30 10.99
N PRO A 91 15.64 18.76 9.78
CA PRO A 91 16.65 18.06 9.00
C PRO A 91 18.01 17.97 9.74
N PRO A 92 18.92 17.09 9.28
CA PRO A 92 20.30 17.08 9.76
C PRO A 92 20.94 18.48 9.68
N GLN A 93 21.74 18.83 10.69
CA GLN A 93 22.50 20.08 10.65
C GLN A 93 23.51 20.03 9.49
N ASN A 94 23.68 21.17 8.81
CA ASN A 94 24.55 21.31 7.63
C ASN A 94 24.17 20.35 6.48
N PRO A 95 22.98 20.50 5.87
CA PRO A 95 22.50 19.58 4.81
C PRO A 95 23.44 19.49 3.59
N GLN A 96 24.20 20.56 3.30
CA GLN A 96 25.28 20.55 2.32
C GLN A 96 26.42 19.55 2.60
N ASN A 97 26.58 19.09 3.84
CA ASN A 97 27.60 18.12 4.25
C ASN A 97 27.06 16.69 4.28
N ILE A 98 25.78 16.43 3.99
CA ILE A 98 25.27 15.07 3.87
C ILE A 98 25.16 14.65 2.40
N ARG A 99 25.25 13.36 2.15
CA ARG A 99 24.96 12.76 0.85
C ARG A 99 24.17 11.47 1.03
N PHE A 100 23.28 11.18 0.09
CA PHE A 100 22.73 9.85 -0.06
C PHE A 100 23.72 8.96 -0.82
N PRO A 101 24.09 7.78 -0.28
CA PRO A 101 24.96 6.84 -1.00
C PRO A 101 24.22 6.19 -2.17
N GLY A 102 24.95 5.87 -3.24
CA GLY A 102 24.39 5.04 -4.30
C GLY A 102 24.22 3.59 -3.83
N GLU A 103 23.16 2.91 -4.24
CA GLU A 103 22.90 1.51 -3.87
C GLU A 103 24.05 0.55 -4.25
N PHE A 104 24.79 0.91 -5.31
CA PHE A 104 25.96 0.18 -5.78
C PHE A 104 27.22 0.35 -4.90
N GLU A 105 27.20 1.26 -3.92
CA GLU A 105 28.28 1.40 -2.94
C GLU A 105 28.33 0.20 -1.97
N PRO A 106 29.42 -0.01 -1.21
CA PRO A 106 29.49 -1.13 -0.29
C PRO A 106 28.47 -1.05 0.85
N MET A 107 27.65 -2.10 1.01
CA MET A 107 26.52 -2.13 1.95
C MET A 107 26.78 -3.09 3.10
N GLY A 108 26.65 -2.59 4.33
CA GLY A 108 26.89 -3.33 5.57
C GLY A 108 25.79 -4.31 5.92
N TYR A 109 24.56 -3.95 5.56
CA TYR A 109 23.39 -4.76 5.83
C TYR A 109 22.43 -4.76 4.65
N LEU A 110 21.68 -5.86 4.51
CA LEU A 110 20.49 -5.95 3.69
C LEU A 110 19.30 -6.22 4.62
N LEU A 111 18.46 -5.21 4.83
CA LEU A 111 17.19 -5.34 5.52
C LEU A 111 16.21 -6.12 4.64
N VAL A 112 15.49 -7.06 5.23
CA VAL A 112 14.47 -7.88 4.56
C VAL A 112 13.23 -7.90 5.45
N GLY A 113 12.10 -7.42 4.93
CA GLY A 113 10.79 -7.51 5.60
C GLY A 113 10.13 -8.84 5.26
N TRP A 114 9.88 -9.69 6.26
CA TRP A 114 9.33 -11.02 6.03
C TRP A 114 8.24 -11.38 7.04
N ILE A 115 7.12 -11.89 6.52
CA ILE A 115 5.99 -12.40 7.31
C ILE A 115 5.96 -13.93 7.15
N ASP A 116 6.00 -14.65 8.27
CA ASP A 116 6.05 -16.11 8.29
C ASP A 116 4.88 -16.75 7.53
N GLY A 117 5.19 -17.71 6.65
CA GLY A 117 4.22 -18.36 5.77
C GLY A 117 3.92 -17.61 4.47
N THR A 118 4.44 -16.38 4.30
CA THR A 118 4.25 -15.57 3.09
C THR A 118 5.47 -15.64 2.20
N LEU A 119 5.32 -16.23 1.01
CA LEU A 119 6.36 -16.29 -0.03
C LEU A 119 7.70 -16.86 0.47
N ASP A 120 7.67 -17.76 1.46
CA ASP A 120 8.88 -18.20 2.16
C ASP A 120 9.99 -18.72 1.25
N GLN A 121 9.64 -19.42 0.17
CA GLN A 121 10.64 -19.92 -0.78
C GLN A 121 11.36 -18.78 -1.50
N PHE A 122 10.62 -17.75 -1.93
CA PHE A 122 11.20 -16.56 -2.54
C PHE A 122 12.14 -15.84 -1.56
N PHE A 123 11.72 -15.64 -0.30
CA PHE A 123 12.58 -15.04 0.72
C PHE A 123 13.79 -15.91 1.07
N THR A 124 13.64 -17.23 1.09
CA THR A 124 14.77 -18.16 1.29
C THR A 124 15.80 -18.03 0.17
N ASP A 125 15.35 -17.99 -1.09
CA ASP A 125 16.22 -17.84 -2.26
C ASP A 125 16.88 -16.45 -2.30
N LEU A 126 16.15 -15.41 -1.91
CA LEU A 126 16.65 -14.03 -1.78
C LEU A 126 17.77 -13.92 -0.74
N VAL A 127 17.53 -14.39 0.49
CA VAL A 127 18.51 -14.38 1.59
C VAL A 127 19.74 -15.21 1.21
N LYS A 128 19.54 -16.39 0.60
CA LYS A 128 20.63 -17.21 0.09
C LYS A 128 21.41 -16.52 -1.04
N GLY A 129 20.74 -15.75 -1.90
CA GLY A 129 21.35 -14.96 -2.96
C GLY A 129 22.36 -13.95 -2.42
N ALA A 130 21.99 -13.23 -1.36
CA ALA A 130 22.82 -12.24 -0.66
C ALA A 130 23.87 -12.86 0.28
N TRP A 131 23.75 -14.14 0.61
CA TRP A 131 24.60 -14.80 1.59
C TRP A 131 26.10 -14.71 1.23
N GLY A 132 26.92 -14.28 2.18
CA GLY A 132 28.35 -14.07 2.00
C GLY A 132 28.76 -12.75 1.34
N TYR A 133 27.81 -11.92 0.89
CA TYR A 133 28.09 -10.56 0.39
C TYR A 133 27.88 -9.49 1.45
N THR A 134 26.87 -9.63 2.29
CA THR A 134 26.56 -8.70 3.38
C THR A 134 25.83 -9.41 4.53
N THR A 135 25.67 -8.72 5.66
CA THR A 135 24.86 -9.22 6.78
C THR A 135 23.38 -8.99 6.47
N VAL A 136 22.54 -10.02 6.59
CA VAL A 136 21.10 -9.87 6.39
C VAL A 136 20.44 -9.50 7.73
N ILE A 137 19.59 -8.47 7.74
CA ILE A 137 18.69 -8.15 8.86
C ILE A 137 17.29 -8.64 8.47
N LEU A 138 16.78 -9.68 9.14
CA LEU A 138 15.41 -10.13 8.96
C LEU A 138 14.51 -9.53 10.03
N VAL A 139 13.46 -8.83 9.59
CA VAL A 139 12.43 -8.27 10.48
C VAL A 139 11.31 -9.29 10.66
N ASN A 140 11.01 -9.68 11.90
CA ASN A 140 9.90 -10.56 12.23
C ASN A 140 9.47 -10.45 13.70
N PRO A 141 8.31 -10.97 14.13
CA PRO A 141 7.88 -10.89 15.53
C PRO A 141 8.62 -11.83 16.50
N GLY A 142 9.63 -12.58 16.03
CA GLY A 142 10.36 -13.58 16.82
C GLY A 142 9.69 -14.96 16.91
N GLY A 143 10.19 -15.82 17.80
CA GLY A 143 9.57 -17.11 18.13
C GLY A 143 9.60 -18.14 16.99
N SER A 144 8.45 -18.75 16.68
CA SER A 144 8.33 -19.82 15.68
C SER A 144 8.70 -19.38 14.27
N ALA A 145 8.49 -18.10 13.94
CA ALA A 145 8.87 -17.53 12.65
C ALA A 145 10.40 -17.65 12.41
N GLN A 146 11.20 -17.29 13.42
CA GLN A 146 12.67 -17.44 13.33
C GLN A 146 13.07 -18.89 13.12
N ALA A 147 12.49 -19.81 13.89
CA ALA A 147 12.78 -21.23 13.77
C ALA A 147 12.44 -21.78 12.36
N ASN A 148 11.31 -21.36 11.79
CA ASN A 148 10.90 -21.75 10.44
C ASN A 148 11.90 -21.27 9.37
N MET A 149 12.24 -19.98 9.38
CA MET A 149 13.21 -19.43 8.43
C MET A 149 14.61 -20.05 8.61
N LEU A 150 15.08 -20.25 9.84
CA LEU A 150 16.35 -20.96 10.09
C LEU A 150 16.34 -22.36 9.48
N GLN A 151 15.25 -23.11 9.64
CA GLN A 151 15.10 -24.44 9.06
C GLN A 151 15.12 -24.40 7.52
N LYS A 152 14.46 -23.42 6.90
CA LYS A 152 14.46 -23.25 5.45
C LYS A 152 15.84 -22.88 4.91
N LEU A 153 16.53 -21.94 5.55
CA LEU A 153 17.90 -21.54 5.18
C LEU A 153 18.88 -22.71 5.33
N GLN A 154 18.76 -23.48 6.41
CA GLN A 154 19.56 -24.69 6.62
C GLN A 154 19.28 -25.74 5.53
N SER A 155 18.00 -25.96 5.19
CA SER A 155 17.60 -26.87 4.11
C SER A 155 18.07 -26.40 2.74
N ALA A 156 18.20 -25.08 2.55
CA ALA A 156 18.77 -24.47 1.37
C ALA A 156 20.31 -24.57 1.29
N GLY A 157 20.95 -25.18 2.30
CA GLY A 157 22.38 -25.49 2.31
C GLY A 157 23.27 -24.49 3.05
N ILE A 158 22.68 -23.52 3.78
CA ILE A 158 23.46 -22.60 4.62
C ILE A 158 23.93 -23.34 5.89
N PRO A 159 25.23 -23.30 6.22
CA PRO A 159 25.74 -23.97 7.42
C PRO A 159 25.11 -23.44 8.71
N SER A 160 24.71 -24.34 9.61
CA SER A 160 24.12 -23.97 10.91
C SER A 160 25.03 -23.08 11.77
N SER A 161 26.35 -23.19 11.60
CA SER A 161 27.33 -22.34 12.29
C SER A 161 27.25 -20.88 11.83
N GLU A 162 26.94 -20.63 10.55
CA GLU A 162 26.80 -19.26 10.01
C GLU A 162 25.42 -18.66 10.35
N LEU A 163 24.38 -19.49 10.45
CA LEU A 163 23.04 -19.05 10.86
C LEU A 163 22.98 -18.52 12.30
N THR A 164 23.96 -18.86 13.14
CA THR A 164 23.96 -18.57 14.58
C THR A 164 25.13 -17.71 15.03
N ASP A 165 26.02 -17.28 14.13
CA ASP A 165 27.22 -16.52 14.50
C ASP A 165 26.97 -15.02 14.74
N GLY A 166 25.80 -14.51 14.35
CA GLY A 166 25.42 -13.10 14.47
C GLY A 166 26.14 -12.17 13.49
N ASN A 167 26.94 -12.70 12.56
CA ASN A 167 27.66 -11.93 11.55
C ASN A 167 27.00 -12.01 10.17
N HIS A 168 26.34 -13.13 9.85
CA HIS A 168 25.67 -13.31 8.55
C HIS A 168 24.18 -12.98 8.61
N LEU A 169 23.56 -13.21 9.77
CA LEU A 169 22.15 -12.97 10.00
C LEU A 169 21.92 -12.28 11.34
N VAL A 170 21.10 -11.24 11.33
CA VAL A 170 20.64 -10.50 12.50
C VAL A 170 19.11 -10.46 12.45
N TRP A 171 18.47 -10.60 13.60
CA TRP A 171 17.03 -10.44 13.73
C TRP A 171 16.68 -9.08 14.31
N LEU A 172 15.73 -8.41 13.66
CA LEU A 172 14.98 -7.32 14.25
C LEU A 172 13.61 -7.87 14.69
N ASN A 173 13.42 -8.00 16.00
CA ASN A 173 12.17 -8.46 16.57
C ASN A 173 11.11 -7.34 16.54
N ALA A 174 10.38 -7.21 15.44
CA ALA A 174 9.33 -6.21 15.23
C ALA A 174 8.15 -6.82 14.47
N GLN A 175 6.94 -6.31 14.71
CA GLN A 175 5.78 -6.63 13.88
C GLN A 175 5.83 -5.82 12.58
N LEU A 176 5.19 -6.34 11.54
CA LEU A 176 5.07 -5.73 10.23
C LEU A 176 3.61 -5.80 9.78
N ASP A 177 3.16 -4.75 9.12
CA ASP A 177 1.88 -4.74 8.39
C ASP A 177 2.07 -5.32 6.99
N SER A 178 3.25 -5.15 6.39
CA SER A 178 3.55 -5.65 5.05
C SER A 178 5.01 -6.10 4.87
N ILE A 179 5.31 -6.66 3.69
CA ILE A 179 6.65 -7.16 3.34
C ILE A 179 7.53 -6.13 2.62
N TRP A 180 7.02 -4.92 2.37
CA TRP A 180 7.62 -3.96 1.44
C TRP A 180 8.73 -3.11 2.08
N ALA A 181 9.76 -3.78 2.60
CA ALA A 181 10.84 -3.14 3.36
C ALA A 181 11.65 -2.09 2.57
N ARG A 182 11.54 -2.07 1.24
CA ARG A 182 12.05 -0.97 0.44
C ARG A 182 11.31 0.32 0.71
N ASP A 183 10.00 0.25 0.81
CA ASP A 183 9.15 1.42 0.81
C ASP A 183 9.13 2.08 2.19
N PHE A 184 9.06 1.28 3.25
CA PHE A 184 9.10 1.76 4.64
C PHE A 184 10.51 1.76 5.25
N GLY A 185 11.52 1.22 4.57
CA GLY A 185 12.85 1.02 5.13
C GLY A 185 13.64 2.31 5.38
N PRO A 186 14.73 2.23 6.16
CA PRO A 186 15.54 3.37 6.53
C PRO A 186 16.22 4.01 5.31
N GLN A 187 16.18 5.34 5.20
CA GLN A 187 16.82 6.08 4.12
C GLN A 187 18.20 6.61 4.60
N PRO A 188 19.33 5.92 4.33
CA PRO A 188 20.62 6.27 4.93
C PRO A 188 21.24 7.52 4.30
N VAL A 189 21.80 8.40 5.13
CA VAL A 189 22.65 9.52 4.69
C VAL A 189 24.02 9.46 5.36
N ILE A 190 25.05 9.84 4.61
CA ILE A 190 26.43 9.89 5.08
C ILE A 190 26.86 11.34 5.22
N HIS A 191 27.33 11.71 6.41
CA HIS A 191 27.96 12.98 6.71
C HIS A 191 29.37 13.00 6.11
N THR A 192 29.60 13.78 5.07
CA THR A 192 30.84 13.84 4.29
C THR A 192 32.04 14.40 5.06
N ASP A 193 31.79 15.19 6.11
CA ASP A 193 32.81 15.77 6.99
C ASP A 193 33.33 14.76 8.04
N THR A 194 32.49 13.82 8.46
CA THR A 194 32.80 12.86 9.55
C THR A 194 32.84 11.40 9.09
N GLY A 195 32.27 11.07 7.93
CA GLY A 195 32.04 9.71 7.45
C GLY A 195 30.95 8.95 8.22
N LYS A 196 30.24 9.61 9.14
CA LYS A 196 29.19 8.99 9.97
C LYS A 196 27.89 8.84 9.19
N MET A 197 27.09 7.85 9.59
CA MET A 197 25.77 7.62 9.03
C MET A 197 24.67 8.20 9.92
N SER A 198 23.59 8.66 9.31
CA SER A 198 22.29 8.87 9.96
C SER A 198 21.19 8.24 9.11
N VAL A 199 20.04 7.99 9.71
CA VAL A 199 18.86 7.49 9.02
C VAL A 199 17.88 8.66 8.84
N ILE A 200 17.37 8.79 7.63
CA ILE A 200 16.18 9.58 7.37
C ILE A 200 14.98 8.62 7.45
N ASP A 201 14.01 9.03 8.24
CA ASP A 201 12.72 8.37 8.39
C ASP A 201 11.67 9.22 7.67
N THR A 202 10.72 8.60 6.98
CA THR A 202 9.69 9.28 6.19
C THR A 202 8.32 8.77 6.59
N ARG A 203 7.27 9.55 6.30
CA ARG A 203 5.92 9.08 6.54
C ARG A 203 5.57 8.02 5.49
N TYR A 204 5.31 6.81 5.96
CA TYR A 204 4.67 5.78 5.15
C TYR A 204 3.14 5.88 5.25
N TYR A 205 2.41 4.78 4.98
CA TYR A 205 0.95 4.78 5.05
C TYR A 205 0.49 4.78 6.50
N HIS A 206 -0.46 5.66 6.81
CA HIS A 206 -0.98 5.81 8.17
C HIS A 206 -1.52 4.49 8.76
N TYR A 207 -2.16 3.66 7.92
CA TYR A 207 -2.66 2.33 8.32
C TYR A 207 -1.58 1.24 8.43
N ARG A 208 -0.36 1.52 7.98
CA ARG A 208 0.79 0.63 8.07
C ARG A 208 1.82 1.17 9.06
N TYR A 209 1.34 1.54 10.25
CA TYR A 209 2.15 2.22 11.28
C TYR A 209 3.24 1.31 11.87
N LEU A 210 3.10 -0.03 11.82
CA LEU A 210 4.14 -0.96 12.24
C LEU A 210 5.28 -1.03 11.22
N ASP A 211 4.98 -0.81 9.94
CA ASP A 211 5.98 -0.64 8.89
C ASP A 211 6.67 0.73 9.00
N ASP A 212 5.89 1.80 9.18
CA ASP A 212 6.34 3.21 9.26
C ASP A 212 7.38 3.45 10.36
N ILE A 213 7.40 2.62 11.40
CA ILE A 213 8.32 2.78 12.54
C ILE A 213 9.67 2.05 12.37
N ILE A 214 9.79 1.15 11.39
CA ILE A 214 11.00 0.33 11.23
C ILE A 214 12.29 1.16 11.07
N PRO A 215 12.34 2.30 10.34
CA PRO A 215 13.54 3.13 10.25
C PRO A 215 14.05 3.60 11.61
N THR A 216 13.14 3.98 12.51
CA THR A 216 13.48 4.41 13.87
C THR A 216 14.09 3.25 14.66
N TYR A 217 13.53 2.04 14.57
CA TYR A 217 14.09 0.86 15.24
C TYR A 217 15.46 0.44 14.70
N ILE A 218 15.68 0.58 13.39
CA ILE A 218 16.98 0.35 12.79
C ILE A 218 17.99 1.39 13.27
N GLY A 219 17.62 2.67 13.27
CA GLY A 219 18.48 3.75 13.75
C GLY A 219 18.94 3.56 15.20
N ASP A 220 17.98 3.26 16.08
CA ASP A 220 18.25 2.96 17.49
C ASP A 220 19.18 1.75 17.65
N GLY A 221 18.93 0.67 16.90
CA GLY A 221 19.73 -0.55 16.96
C GLY A 221 21.15 -0.42 16.41
N LEU A 222 21.34 0.45 15.42
CA LEU A 222 22.66 0.79 14.89
C LEU A 222 23.37 1.88 15.70
N GLY A 223 22.66 2.55 16.62
CA GLY A 223 23.19 3.66 17.41
C GLY A 223 23.51 4.88 16.55
N VAL A 224 22.64 5.21 15.59
CA VAL A 224 22.78 6.37 14.70
C VAL A 224 21.59 7.32 14.85
N ASN A 225 21.80 8.60 14.53
CA ASN A 225 20.73 9.59 14.58
C ASN A 225 19.65 9.28 13.53
N VAL A 226 18.39 9.49 13.92
CA VAL A 226 17.21 9.37 13.05
C VAL A 226 16.59 10.75 12.87
N PHE A 227 16.33 11.13 11.63
CA PHE A 227 15.66 12.39 11.29
C PHE A 227 14.39 12.09 10.50
N ARG A 228 13.23 12.41 11.07
CA ARG A 228 11.93 12.12 10.45
C ARG A 228 11.43 13.31 9.64
N ALA A 229 11.32 13.15 8.33
CA ALA A 229 10.92 14.18 7.39
C ALA A 229 9.39 14.29 7.24
N SER A 230 8.88 15.50 7.04
CA SER A 230 7.45 15.77 6.81
C SER A 230 7.01 15.48 5.37
N ILE A 231 7.45 14.35 4.81
CA ILE A 231 7.14 13.93 3.44
C ILE A 231 6.54 12.53 3.48
N GLU A 232 5.46 12.33 2.72
CA GLU A 232 4.96 10.98 2.45
C GLU A 232 5.83 10.38 1.33
N GLN A 233 6.49 9.27 1.62
CA GLN A 233 7.50 8.74 0.70
C GLN A 233 7.58 7.22 0.82
N GLU A 234 7.70 6.57 -0.33
CA GLU A 234 8.03 5.16 -0.46
C GLU A 234 9.41 5.02 -1.08
N GLY A 235 10.36 4.38 -0.38
CA GLY A 235 11.75 4.23 -0.82
C GLY A 235 11.92 3.67 -2.24
N GLY A 236 11.01 2.83 -2.74
CA GLY A 236 11.05 2.34 -4.13
C GLY A 236 10.84 3.43 -5.18
N ASN A 237 10.33 4.60 -4.79
CA ASN A 237 10.19 5.79 -5.62
C ASN A 237 11.32 6.82 -5.43
N PHE A 238 12.48 6.40 -4.93
CA PHE A 238 13.67 7.24 -4.79
C PHE A 238 14.95 6.46 -5.09
N GLN A 239 15.88 7.08 -5.83
CA GLN A 239 17.22 6.54 -6.07
C GLN A 239 18.24 7.67 -6.13
N ALA A 240 19.49 7.40 -5.76
CA ALA A 240 20.59 8.36 -5.83
C ALA A 240 21.82 7.76 -6.51
N ASN A 241 22.62 8.61 -7.15
CA ASN A 241 23.88 8.19 -7.77
C ASN A 241 25.12 8.33 -6.86
N GLY A 242 24.93 8.62 -5.57
CA GLY A 242 26.04 8.79 -4.61
C GLY A 242 26.77 10.14 -4.66
N THR A 243 26.60 10.94 -5.71
CA THR A 243 27.33 12.22 -5.92
C THR A 243 26.47 13.48 -5.78
N GLY A 244 25.16 13.28 -5.54
CA GLY A 244 24.18 14.34 -5.28
C GLY A 244 23.07 14.45 -6.32
N HIS A 245 23.05 13.62 -7.36
CA HIS A 245 21.90 13.51 -8.26
C HIS A 245 20.94 12.44 -7.73
N CYS A 246 19.73 12.88 -7.46
CA CYS A 246 18.63 12.06 -6.97
C CYS A 246 17.52 11.99 -8.01
N PHE A 247 16.80 10.89 -8.03
CA PHE A 247 15.75 10.60 -8.99
C PHE A 247 14.51 10.09 -8.28
N THR A 248 13.36 10.60 -8.68
CA THR A 248 12.04 10.13 -8.26
C THR A 248 11.09 10.21 -9.45
N SER A 249 9.96 9.51 -9.42
CA SER A 249 8.92 9.74 -10.41
C SER A 249 8.05 10.94 -9.99
N ARG A 250 7.27 11.49 -10.93
CA ARG A 250 6.22 12.48 -10.63
C ARG A 250 5.14 11.94 -9.67
N GLY A 251 5.06 10.63 -9.47
CA GLY A 251 4.18 10.02 -8.48
C GLY A 251 4.38 10.52 -7.05
N SER A 252 5.62 10.85 -6.68
CA SER A 252 5.93 11.41 -5.35
C SER A 252 5.29 12.79 -5.16
N ILE A 253 5.24 13.61 -6.20
CA ILE A 253 4.53 14.89 -6.21
C ILE A 253 3.03 14.66 -6.04
N TYR A 254 2.44 13.75 -6.82
CA TYR A 254 0.99 13.49 -6.80
C TYR A 254 0.49 13.07 -5.41
N ARG A 255 1.34 12.35 -4.66
CA ARG A 255 1.03 11.89 -3.29
C ARG A 255 1.09 12.99 -2.24
N ASN A 256 1.92 14.01 -2.46
CA ASN A 256 2.19 15.07 -1.48
C ASN A 256 1.50 16.41 -1.83
N THR A 257 0.85 16.53 -3.00
CA THR A 257 0.18 17.77 -3.42
C THR A 257 -1.15 17.96 -2.66
N PRO A 258 -1.49 19.19 -2.21
CA PRO A 258 -0.80 20.46 -2.48
C PRO A 258 0.28 20.88 -1.49
N ASP A 259 0.50 20.12 -0.40
CA ASP A 259 1.46 20.50 0.65
C ASP A 259 2.41 19.34 1.02
N PRO A 260 3.71 19.44 0.65
CA PRO A 260 4.35 20.56 -0.04
C PRO A 260 4.02 20.65 -1.55
N ASP A 261 4.13 21.86 -2.11
CA ASP A 261 4.20 22.05 -3.56
C ASP A 261 5.51 21.46 -4.13
N GLU A 262 5.69 21.46 -5.46
CA GLU A 262 6.88 20.85 -6.08
C GLU A 262 8.20 21.46 -5.57
N ALA A 263 8.24 22.77 -5.28
CA ALA A 263 9.42 23.44 -4.77
C ALA A 263 9.74 23.03 -3.32
N GLY A 264 8.73 22.98 -2.46
CA GLY A 264 8.84 22.48 -1.09
C GLY A 264 9.21 20.99 -1.05
N HIS A 265 8.64 20.20 -1.96
CA HIS A 265 8.94 18.78 -2.11
C HIS A 265 10.42 18.58 -2.46
N LYS A 266 10.91 19.32 -3.46
CA LYS A 266 12.32 19.34 -3.82
C LYS A 266 13.18 19.76 -2.61
N LYS A 267 12.81 20.83 -1.91
CA LYS A 267 13.55 21.32 -0.73
C LYS A 267 13.73 20.23 0.35
N LEU A 268 12.71 19.42 0.62
CA LEU A 268 12.83 18.32 1.59
C LEU A 268 13.88 17.28 1.18
N TYR A 269 13.97 16.93 -0.10
CA TYR A 269 15.04 16.04 -0.58
C TYR A 269 16.44 16.67 -0.48
N LEU A 270 16.57 17.98 -0.73
CA LEU A 270 17.85 18.65 -0.53
C LEU A 270 18.23 18.66 0.96
N ASP A 271 17.30 19.00 1.85
CA ASP A 271 17.57 19.19 3.27
C ASP A 271 17.78 17.87 4.04
N TYR A 272 16.97 16.84 3.75
CA TYR A 272 17.04 15.57 4.49
C TYR A 272 17.91 14.53 3.79
N PHE A 273 17.84 14.41 2.46
CA PHE A 273 18.49 13.32 1.74
C PHE A 273 19.88 13.72 1.22
N GLY A 274 20.28 14.99 1.32
CA GLY A 274 21.56 15.46 0.78
C GLY A 274 21.62 15.44 -0.74
N CYS A 275 20.45 15.51 -1.39
CA CYS A 275 20.38 15.73 -2.83
C CYS A 275 20.91 17.13 -3.17
N LYS A 276 21.67 17.25 -4.24
CA LYS A 276 22.05 18.54 -4.84
C LYS A 276 21.09 18.90 -5.96
N GLU A 277 20.69 17.89 -6.72
CA GLU A 277 19.66 17.98 -7.73
C GLU A 277 18.69 16.82 -7.60
N LEU A 278 17.40 17.12 -7.70
CA LEU A 278 16.32 16.14 -7.78
C LEU A 278 15.71 16.18 -9.18
N HIS A 279 15.62 15.02 -9.82
CA HIS A 279 15.13 14.82 -11.17
C HIS A 279 13.81 14.06 -11.14
N PHE A 280 12.74 14.64 -11.70
CA PHE A 280 11.42 14.04 -11.78
C PHE A 280 11.19 13.33 -13.12
N LEU A 281 10.98 12.02 -13.08
CA LEU A 281 10.70 11.18 -14.25
C LEU A 281 9.20 10.88 -14.39
N PHE A 282 8.75 10.55 -15.59
CA PHE A 282 7.40 10.06 -15.82
C PHE A 282 7.25 8.63 -15.30
N PRO A 283 6.23 8.33 -14.46
CA PRO A 283 5.94 6.95 -14.07
C PRO A 283 5.36 6.16 -15.24
N LEU A 284 5.31 4.83 -15.11
CA LEU A 284 4.56 3.98 -16.03
C LEU A 284 3.05 4.25 -15.89
N GLU A 285 2.34 4.32 -17.01
CA GLU A 285 0.89 4.43 -17.05
C GLU A 285 0.24 3.06 -16.80
N GLY A 286 -0.69 2.98 -15.86
CA GLY A 286 -1.45 1.76 -15.53
C GLY A 286 -0.81 0.80 -14.52
N GLU A 287 0.45 1.03 -14.11
CA GLU A 287 1.20 0.14 -13.20
C GLU A 287 0.72 0.20 -11.74
N GLY A 288 0.21 1.36 -11.32
CA GLY A 288 -0.49 1.54 -10.04
C GLY A 288 0.37 2.04 -8.89
N THR A 289 1.67 1.72 -8.83
CA THR A 289 2.56 2.21 -7.76
C THR A 289 3.17 3.55 -8.12
N THR A 290 3.43 3.79 -9.41
CA THR A 290 4.16 4.94 -9.96
C THR A 290 5.65 4.96 -9.61
N HIS A 291 6.20 3.90 -9.03
CA HIS A 291 7.57 3.90 -8.53
C HIS A 291 8.64 3.89 -9.63
N ILE A 292 9.76 4.56 -9.37
CA ILE A 292 10.92 4.60 -10.27
C ILE A 292 11.63 3.24 -10.41
N ASP A 293 11.67 2.43 -9.34
CA ASP A 293 12.28 1.10 -9.33
C ASP A 293 11.57 0.07 -10.24
N MET A 294 10.37 0.39 -10.71
CA MET A 294 9.63 -0.44 -11.66
C MET A 294 10.11 -0.27 -13.11
N PHE A 295 10.90 0.77 -13.42
CA PHE A 295 11.39 1.02 -14.77
C PHE A 295 12.83 1.54 -14.88
N MET A 296 13.50 1.88 -13.78
CA MET A 296 14.86 2.42 -13.78
C MET A 296 15.65 1.96 -12.55
N MET A 297 16.96 1.75 -12.72
CA MET A 297 17.92 1.55 -11.63
C MET A 297 19.22 2.30 -11.88
N VAL A 298 19.71 3.06 -10.90
CA VAL A 298 21.05 3.67 -10.93
C VAL A 298 22.09 2.62 -10.52
N ILE A 299 22.90 2.16 -11.48
CA ILE A 299 23.86 1.07 -11.26
C ILE A 299 25.30 1.54 -11.02
N GLY A 300 25.56 2.85 -11.12
CA GLY A 300 26.84 3.48 -10.87
C GLY A 300 26.73 5.00 -10.91
N GLU A 301 27.80 5.71 -10.56
CA GLU A 301 27.79 7.19 -10.52
C GLU A 301 27.39 7.84 -11.86
N LYS A 302 27.67 7.15 -12.98
CA LYS A 302 27.42 7.59 -14.36
C LYS A 302 26.66 6.57 -15.21
N ASP A 303 26.10 5.51 -14.62
CA ASP A 303 25.46 4.42 -15.36
C ASP A 303 24.07 4.12 -14.80
N ILE A 304 23.07 4.14 -15.68
CA ILE A 304 21.66 3.92 -15.33
C ILE A 304 21.08 2.85 -16.26
N ILE A 305 20.37 1.88 -15.69
CA ILE A 305 19.52 0.95 -16.45
C ILE A 305 18.12 1.53 -16.55
N VAL A 306 17.53 1.53 -17.75
CA VAL A 306 16.13 1.89 -18.00
C VAL A 306 15.45 0.78 -18.81
N GLY A 307 14.23 0.42 -18.43
CA GLY A 307 13.41 -0.53 -19.18
C GLY A 307 13.12 -0.10 -20.62
N GLU A 308 12.78 -1.05 -21.46
CA GLU A 308 12.40 -0.82 -22.85
C GLU A 308 11.22 -1.72 -23.23
N TYR A 309 10.10 -1.09 -23.59
CA TYR A 309 8.98 -1.77 -24.24
C TYR A 309 9.14 -1.69 -25.76
N SER A 310 8.79 -2.78 -26.44
CA SER A 310 8.56 -2.72 -27.89
C SER A 310 7.23 -2.04 -28.17
N GLU A 311 7.09 -1.45 -29.37
CA GLU A 311 5.84 -0.84 -29.82
C GLU A 311 4.65 -1.82 -29.75
N ALA A 312 4.90 -3.10 -30.02
CA ALA A 312 3.87 -4.14 -29.99
C ALA A 312 3.49 -4.59 -28.57
N ASN A 313 4.37 -4.38 -27.59
CA ASN A 313 4.11 -4.76 -26.20
C ASN A 313 3.31 -3.68 -25.47
N ASP A 314 3.81 -2.43 -25.53
CA ASP A 314 3.24 -1.30 -24.81
C ASP A 314 3.77 0.03 -25.41
N CYS A 315 3.05 0.58 -26.39
CA CYS A 315 3.47 1.81 -27.08
C CYS A 315 3.41 3.05 -26.19
N ILE A 316 2.48 3.11 -25.24
CA ILE A 316 2.31 4.22 -24.30
C ILE A 316 3.52 4.29 -23.37
N ASN A 317 3.81 3.19 -22.68
CA ASN A 317 4.93 3.15 -21.75
C ASN A 317 6.28 3.21 -22.47
N ARG A 318 6.36 2.72 -23.72
CA ARG A 318 7.54 2.98 -24.57
C ARG A 318 7.80 4.48 -24.71
N GLU A 319 6.80 5.29 -25.09
CA GLU A 319 6.99 6.73 -25.27
C GLU A 319 7.40 7.44 -23.96
N LEU A 320 6.79 7.07 -22.83
CA LEU A 320 7.15 7.62 -21.52
C LEU A 320 8.59 7.29 -21.13
N LEU A 321 9.04 6.06 -21.39
CA LEU A 321 10.42 5.67 -21.12
C LEU A 321 11.41 6.39 -22.05
N GLU A 322 11.08 6.63 -23.32
CA GLU A 322 11.93 7.45 -24.20
C GLU A 322 12.03 8.91 -23.72
N LYS A 323 10.95 9.50 -23.19
CA LYS A 323 10.99 10.83 -22.56
C LYS A 323 11.90 10.85 -21.32
N ASN A 324 11.86 9.79 -20.50
CA ASN A 324 12.76 9.65 -19.36
C ASN A 324 14.22 9.51 -19.81
N VAL A 325 14.50 8.69 -20.83
CA VAL A 325 15.85 8.55 -21.41
C VAL A 325 16.36 9.90 -21.95
N ALA A 326 15.51 10.68 -22.63
CA ALA A 326 15.86 12.01 -23.11
C ALA A 326 16.20 12.97 -21.96
N THR A 327 15.41 12.93 -20.88
CA THR A 327 15.66 13.71 -19.66
C THR A 327 17.01 13.36 -19.05
N LEU A 328 17.26 12.05 -18.82
CA LEU A 328 18.50 11.56 -18.22
C LEU A 328 19.75 11.86 -19.08
N SER A 329 19.62 11.72 -20.41
CA SER A 329 20.70 12.03 -21.36
C SER A 329 20.97 13.53 -21.48
N GLY A 330 19.98 14.36 -21.13
CA GLY A 330 20.09 15.81 -21.07
C GLY A 330 20.93 16.32 -19.89
N ILE A 331 21.02 15.56 -18.81
CA ILE A 331 21.76 15.95 -17.59
C ILE A 331 23.25 16.04 -17.92
N LYS A 332 23.87 17.16 -17.53
CA LYS A 332 25.27 17.46 -17.80
C LYS A 332 26.12 17.36 -16.53
N ASP A 333 27.35 16.89 -16.69
CA ASP A 333 28.35 16.97 -15.63
C ASP A 333 28.94 18.38 -15.52
N ALA A 334 29.85 18.59 -14.57
CA ALA A 334 30.49 19.88 -14.33
C ALA A 334 31.27 20.43 -15.54
N ASP A 335 31.67 19.55 -16.47
CA ASP A 335 32.38 19.91 -17.70
C ASP A 335 31.43 20.16 -18.88
N GLY A 336 30.11 20.06 -18.68
CA GLY A 336 29.09 20.24 -19.71
C GLY A 336 28.86 19.01 -20.60
N ASN A 337 29.47 17.87 -20.30
CA ASN A 337 29.29 16.63 -21.04
C ASN A 337 28.06 15.86 -20.54
N GLN A 338 27.50 14.97 -21.38
CA GLN A 338 26.44 14.08 -20.92
C GLN A 338 26.91 13.26 -19.71
N MET A 339 26.19 13.38 -18.60
CA MET A 339 26.59 12.78 -17.33
C MET A 339 26.36 11.26 -17.31
N PHE A 340 25.17 10.82 -17.75
CA PHE A 340 24.73 9.44 -17.60
C PHE A 340 24.81 8.65 -18.91
N ARG A 341 25.38 7.45 -18.83
CA ARG A 341 25.24 6.38 -19.82
C ARG A 341 23.97 5.59 -19.50
N ILE A 342 23.07 5.50 -20.48
CA ILE A 342 21.80 4.82 -20.32
C ILE A 342 21.87 3.44 -20.98
N HIS A 343 21.67 2.41 -20.17
CA HIS A 343 21.63 1.00 -20.57
C HIS A 343 20.18 0.55 -20.67
N ARG A 344 19.76 -0.01 -21.81
CA ARG A 344 18.38 -0.46 -22.02
C ARG A 344 18.25 -1.95 -21.74
N ILE A 345 17.20 -2.38 -21.03
CA ILE A 345 16.85 -3.79 -20.87
C ILE A 345 15.40 -4.05 -21.29
N PRO A 346 15.07 -5.21 -21.88
CA PRO A 346 13.72 -5.45 -22.37
C PRO A 346 12.74 -5.62 -21.20
N MET A 347 11.54 -5.05 -21.32
CA MET A 347 10.46 -5.23 -20.35
C MET A 347 9.49 -6.32 -20.83
N PRO A 348 9.11 -7.30 -19.97
CA PRO A 348 8.10 -8.29 -20.32
C PRO A 348 6.73 -7.66 -20.63
N PRO A 349 5.90 -8.29 -21.48
CA PRO A 349 4.52 -7.87 -21.69
C PRO A 349 3.68 -7.88 -20.40
N ASN A 350 2.76 -6.91 -20.31
CA ASN A 350 1.89 -6.59 -19.17
C ASN A 350 0.38 -6.63 -19.52
N SER A 351 0.01 -7.12 -20.71
CA SER A 351 -1.38 -7.17 -21.18
C SER A 351 -2.29 -8.09 -20.37
N ASP A 352 -1.72 -8.93 -19.50
CA ASP A 352 -2.44 -9.76 -18.53
C ASP A 352 -2.71 -9.03 -17.20
N GLY A 353 -2.38 -7.74 -17.11
CA GLY A 353 -2.51 -6.92 -15.89
C GLY A 353 -1.41 -7.14 -14.86
N ILE A 354 -0.40 -7.98 -15.14
CA ILE A 354 0.72 -8.24 -14.23
C ILE A 354 1.95 -7.49 -14.72
N TRP A 355 2.41 -6.54 -13.91
CA TRP A 355 3.49 -5.60 -14.23
C TRP A 355 4.88 -6.18 -13.97
N ARG A 356 5.22 -7.23 -14.73
CA ARG A 356 6.55 -7.84 -14.66
C ARG A 356 7.63 -6.86 -15.08
N THR A 357 8.65 -6.72 -14.24
CA THR A 357 9.79 -5.84 -14.48
C THR A 357 11.09 -6.53 -14.12
N PHE A 358 12.13 -6.31 -14.92
CA PHE A 358 13.48 -6.76 -14.59
C PHE A 358 14.32 -5.68 -13.93
N THR A 359 13.86 -4.42 -13.89
CA THR A 359 14.60 -3.34 -13.22
C THR A 359 14.48 -3.46 -11.71
N ASN A 360 13.50 -4.18 -11.18
CA ASN A 360 13.31 -4.34 -9.74
C ASN A 360 14.28 -5.37 -9.11
N PHE A 361 15.57 -5.21 -9.40
CA PHE A 361 16.70 -6.01 -8.90
C PHE A 361 17.40 -5.29 -7.73
N GLN A 362 18.07 -6.05 -6.87
CA GLN A 362 18.88 -5.49 -5.78
C GLN A 362 20.37 -5.67 -6.05
N MET A 363 21.14 -4.60 -5.85
CA MET A 363 22.61 -4.68 -5.81
C MET A 363 23.09 -4.83 -4.36
N VAL A 364 24.06 -5.71 -4.15
CA VAL A 364 24.78 -5.81 -2.87
C VAL A 364 26.27 -5.87 -3.14
N ARG A 365 26.96 -4.77 -2.85
CA ARG A 365 28.42 -4.72 -2.93
C ARG A 365 29.03 -5.02 -1.57
N ASN A 366 29.99 -5.96 -1.55
CA ASN A 366 30.52 -6.50 -0.30
C ASN A 366 31.37 -5.43 0.43
N PRO A 367 31.08 -5.11 1.70
CA PRO A 367 31.78 -4.06 2.45
C PRO A 367 33.14 -4.50 2.98
N ASN A 368 33.40 -5.80 3.06
CA ASN A 368 34.67 -6.37 3.49
C ASN A 368 35.59 -6.70 2.30
N ASP A 369 35.02 -6.91 1.11
CA ASP A 369 35.75 -7.08 -0.15
C ASP A 369 35.02 -6.31 -1.27
N PRO A 370 35.25 -4.98 -1.38
CA PRO A 370 34.57 -4.14 -2.37
C PRO A 370 34.83 -4.54 -3.83
N SER A 371 35.78 -5.43 -4.10
CA SER A 371 35.98 -5.98 -5.46
C SER A 371 34.90 -6.99 -5.85
N LYS A 372 34.00 -7.37 -4.94
CA LYS A 372 32.91 -8.33 -5.18
C LYS A 372 31.54 -7.69 -4.96
N GLY A 373 30.60 -8.00 -5.85
CA GLY A 373 29.20 -7.64 -5.71
C GLY A 373 28.29 -8.72 -6.27
N VAL A 374 27.03 -8.73 -5.82
CA VAL A 374 25.97 -9.57 -6.35
C VAL A 374 24.80 -8.71 -6.79
N VAL A 375 24.17 -9.12 -7.90
CA VAL A 375 22.92 -8.53 -8.41
C VAL A 375 21.86 -9.61 -8.33
N LEU A 376 20.87 -9.44 -7.45
CA LEU A 376 19.73 -10.34 -7.30
C LEU A 376 18.64 -9.85 -8.26
N VAL A 377 18.43 -10.56 -9.36
CA VAL A 377 17.57 -10.10 -10.45
C VAL A 377 16.28 -10.94 -10.54
N PRO A 378 15.09 -10.31 -10.60
CA PRO A 378 13.85 -11.07 -10.72
C PRO A 378 13.76 -11.73 -12.10
N VAL A 379 13.28 -12.96 -12.13
CA VAL A 379 12.97 -13.68 -13.38
C VAL A 379 11.57 -14.28 -13.34
N TYR A 380 10.97 -14.46 -14.51
CA TYR A 380 9.57 -14.83 -14.72
C TYR A 380 9.44 -15.94 -15.77
N ALA A 381 9.05 -17.15 -15.35
CA ALA A 381 9.08 -18.36 -16.19
C ALA A 381 8.26 -18.24 -17.48
N LYS A 382 7.26 -17.34 -17.50
CA LYS A 382 6.42 -17.04 -18.67
C LYS A 382 7.20 -16.43 -19.84
N TYR A 383 8.32 -15.75 -19.59
CA TYR A 383 9.04 -14.97 -20.62
C TYR A 383 10.54 -15.32 -20.70
N PRO A 384 10.90 -16.59 -20.98
CA PRO A 384 12.29 -17.05 -20.93
C PRO A 384 13.22 -16.34 -21.94
N THR A 385 12.70 -15.94 -23.10
CA THR A 385 13.47 -15.17 -24.10
C THR A 385 13.83 -13.77 -23.59
N TYR A 386 12.86 -13.07 -23.00
CA TYR A 386 13.08 -11.74 -22.39
C TYR A 386 14.11 -11.82 -21.27
N GLN A 387 14.02 -12.85 -20.42
CA GLN A 387 15.01 -13.08 -19.35
C GLN A 387 16.42 -13.25 -19.93
N GLN A 388 16.60 -14.07 -20.96
CA GLN A 388 17.92 -14.36 -21.52
C GLN A 388 18.54 -13.13 -22.17
N GLU A 389 17.73 -12.31 -22.86
CA GLU A 389 18.16 -11.03 -23.40
C GLU A 389 18.53 -10.06 -22.27
N MET A 390 17.68 -9.94 -21.25
CA MET A 390 17.93 -9.10 -20.09
C MET A 390 19.24 -9.46 -19.39
N LEU A 391 19.48 -10.74 -19.09
CA LEU A 391 20.69 -11.19 -18.40
C LEU A 391 21.95 -10.83 -19.20
N THR A 392 21.90 -10.95 -20.52
CA THR A 392 23.00 -10.53 -21.42
C THR A 392 23.23 -9.03 -21.36
N LYS A 393 22.17 -8.22 -21.48
CA LYS A 393 22.28 -6.76 -21.47
C LYS A 393 22.70 -6.22 -20.10
N MET A 394 22.19 -6.81 -19.01
CA MET A 394 22.57 -6.46 -17.64
C MET A 394 24.04 -6.77 -17.37
N ALA A 395 24.53 -7.96 -17.75
CA ALA A 395 25.96 -8.28 -17.67
C ALA A 395 26.83 -7.25 -18.41
N ALA A 396 26.44 -6.88 -19.64
CA ALA A 396 27.16 -5.86 -20.40
C ALA A 396 27.12 -4.47 -19.73
N ALA A 397 25.99 -4.10 -19.11
CA ALA A 397 25.84 -2.83 -18.39
C ALA A 397 26.79 -2.75 -17.18
N PHE A 398 26.80 -3.78 -16.32
CA PHE A 398 27.73 -3.84 -15.18
C PHE A 398 29.19 -3.93 -15.63
N GLN A 399 29.48 -4.66 -16.71
CA GLN A 399 30.82 -4.71 -17.30
C GLN A 399 31.27 -3.34 -17.81
N THR A 400 30.36 -2.54 -18.37
CA THR A 400 30.64 -1.17 -18.84
C THR A 400 30.85 -0.21 -17.68
N ALA A 401 30.01 -0.31 -16.64
CA ALA A 401 30.08 0.56 -15.46
C ALA A 401 31.35 0.33 -14.62
N TYR A 402 31.76 -0.93 -14.46
CA TYR A 402 32.83 -1.30 -13.51
C TYR A 402 34.09 -1.90 -14.13
N GLY A 403 34.07 -2.32 -15.40
CA GLY A 403 35.22 -2.99 -16.00
C GLY A 403 35.62 -4.23 -15.20
N SER A 404 36.90 -4.31 -14.84
CA SER A 404 37.45 -5.36 -13.96
C SER A 404 37.59 -4.92 -12.50
N SER A 405 37.16 -3.70 -12.14
CA SER A 405 37.30 -3.17 -10.78
C SER A 405 36.37 -3.84 -9.77
N VAL A 406 35.22 -4.33 -10.24
CA VAL A 406 34.25 -5.08 -9.44
C VAL A 406 33.80 -6.30 -10.23
N THR A 407 33.91 -7.47 -9.62
CA THR A 407 33.32 -8.70 -10.13
C THR A 407 31.88 -8.78 -9.63
N TRP A 408 30.93 -8.54 -10.53
CA TRP A 408 29.50 -8.69 -10.26
C TRP A 408 29.02 -10.09 -10.64
N THR A 409 28.40 -10.78 -9.68
CA THR A 409 27.68 -12.04 -9.92
C THR A 409 26.19 -11.75 -10.07
N ILE A 410 25.61 -12.04 -11.23
CA ILE A 410 24.18 -11.84 -11.50
C ILE A 410 23.45 -13.15 -11.16
N LYS A 411 22.54 -13.10 -10.18
CA LYS A 411 21.77 -14.24 -9.68
C LYS A 411 20.28 -14.08 -9.98
N PRO A 412 19.73 -14.87 -10.91
CA PRO A 412 18.29 -14.92 -11.16
C PRO A 412 17.53 -15.49 -9.97
N ILE A 413 16.50 -14.79 -9.46
CA ILE A 413 15.57 -15.28 -8.44
C ILE A 413 14.16 -15.33 -9.02
N ASN A 414 13.52 -16.51 -8.95
CA ASN A 414 12.15 -16.68 -9.43
C ASN A 414 11.21 -15.76 -8.65
N SER A 415 10.58 -14.83 -9.37
CA SER A 415 9.71 -13.80 -8.81
C SER A 415 8.27 -13.90 -9.30
N ASP A 416 7.89 -15.01 -9.93
CA ASP A 416 6.52 -15.22 -10.43
C ASP A 416 5.46 -15.14 -9.32
N ALA A 417 5.80 -15.56 -8.09
CA ALA A 417 4.88 -15.56 -6.96
C ALA A 417 4.67 -14.18 -6.33
N ILE A 418 5.67 -13.29 -6.38
CA ILE A 418 5.61 -11.98 -5.74
C ILE A 418 5.05 -10.89 -6.67
N ILE A 419 5.38 -10.95 -7.96
CA ILE A 419 5.05 -9.89 -8.93
C ILE A 419 3.56 -9.56 -9.11
N PRO A 420 2.59 -10.47 -8.85
CA PRO A 420 1.18 -10.09 -8.82
C PRO A 420 0.83 -9.08 -7.72
N GLY A 421 1.70 -8.85 -6.72
CA GLY A 421 1.57 -7.80 -5.71
C GLY A 421 2.10 -6.43 -6.13
N ASN A 422 2.45 -6.24 -7.41
CA ASN A 422 3.06 -5.03 -8.00
C ASN A 422 4.47 -4.70 -7.46
N GLY A 423 5.23 -5.72 -7.08
CA GLY A 423 6.62 -5.57 -6.65
C GLY A 423 7.41 -6.87 -6.81
N ALA A 424 8.74 -6.78 -6.82
CA ALA A 424 9.64 -7.94 -6.87
C ALA A 424 10.76 -7.82 -5.82
N ILE A 425 12.00 -8.19 -6.20
CA ILE A 425 13.15 -8.27 -5.28
C ILE A 425 13.43 -6.93 -4.62
N HIS A 426 13.62 -5.87 -5.41
CA HIS A 426 14.00 -4.56 -4.88
C HIS A 426 12.95 -3.99 -3.92
N CYS A 427 11.67 -4.38 -4.06
CA CYS A 427 10.57 -3.89 -3.23
C CYS A 427 10.55 -4.46 -1.79
N VAL A 428 11.20 -5.60 -1.54
CA VAL A 428 11.13 -6.30 -0.24
C VAL A 428 12.43 -6.19 0.56
N VAL A 429 13.38 -5.41 0.08
CA VAL A 429 14.68 -5.22 0.71
C VAL A 429 15.08 -3.77 0.79
N HIS A 430 15.95 -3.44 1.73
CA HIS A 430 16.62 -2.15 1.80
C HIS A 430 18.08 -2.34 2.17
N GLU A 431 19.00 -1.78 1.39
CA GLU A 431 20.41 -1.72 1.75
C GLU A 431 20.68 -0.68 2.84
N ILE A 432 21.67 -0.96 3.69
CA ILE A 432 22.17 -0.02 4.68
C ILE A 432 23.70 -0.04 4.58
N PRO A 433 24.35 1.12 4.33
CA PRO A 433 25.80 1.23 4.30
C PRO A 433 26.44 0.70 5.58
N LYS A 434 27.66 0.15 5.46
CA LYS A 434 28.42 -0.24 6.65
C LYS A 434 28.87 1.03 7.37
N ALA A 435 28.15 1.43 8.40
CA ALA A 435 28.40 2.66 9.13
C ALA A 435 29.80 2.67 9.78
N ILE A 436 30.47 3.83 9.75
CA ILE A 436 31.38 4.21 10.84
C ILE A 436 30.46 4.68 11.96
N TYR A 437 30.22 3.80 12.92
CA TYR A 437 29.32 4.05 14.04
C TYR A 437 29.70 5.33 14.78
N GLU A 438 28.72 6.07 15.27
CA GLU A 438 28.90 6.87 16.48
C GLU A 438 29.14 5.93 17.66
N LYS A 439 30.29 5.27 17.71
CA LYS A 439 30.78 4.90 19.03
C LYS A 439 31.04 6.20 19.74
N GLN A 440 30.24 6.46 20.78
CA GLN A 440 30.73 7.19 21.94
C GLN A 440 32.18 6.74 22.16
N GLN A 441 33.13 7.65 21.96
CA GLN A 441 34.45 7.46 22.53
C GLN A 441 34.25 7.54 24.04
N THR A 442 33.99 6.39 24.66
CA THR A 442 34.35 6.20 26.05
C THR A 442 35.85 5.96 26.07
N ASP A 443 36.55 6.74 26.90
CA ASP A 443 37.91 6.39 27.30
C ASP A 443 37.91 5.01 28.02
N PRO A 444 39.08 4.41 28.32
CA PRO A 444 39.16 3.17 29.10
C PRO A 444 38.53 3.22 30.51
N ALA A 445 38.03 4.39 30.94
CA ALA A 445 37.36 4.65 32.21
C ALA A 445 35.87 5.01 32.07
N GLY A 446 35.28 5.01 30.86
CA GLY A 446 33.86 5.26 30.63
C GLY A 446 33.42 6.73 30.63
N LYS A 447 34.31 7.71 30.43
CA LYS A 447 33.93 9.13 30.31
C LYS A 447 33.87 9.61 28.86
N CYS A 448 32.86 10.44 28.57
CA CYS A 448 32.62 11.07 27.27
C CYS A 448 33.54 12.29 27.08
N GLU A 449 34.34 12.32 26.02
CA GLU A 449 35.15 13.49 25.63
C GLU A 449 34.66 14.07 24.29
N ASN A 450 33.62 14.91 24.30
CA ASN A 450 33.53 16.01 23.33
C ASN A 450 32.49 17.06 23.74
N THR A 451 32.93 18.24 24.16
CA THR A 451 32.08 19.34 24.66
C THR A 451 31.78 20.42 23.62
N SER A 452 31.80 20.11 22.32
CA SER A 452 31.61 21.12 21.26
C SER A 452 30.53 20.79 20.21
N LEU A 453 29.57 19.91 20.52
CA LEU A 453 28.35 19.74 19.71
C LEU A 453 27.08 19.87 20.59
N PRO A 454 25.98 20.51 20.13
CA PRO A 454 24.89 20.93 21.01
C PRO A 454 23.96 19.82 21.51
N HIS A 455 24.17 18.55 21.14
CA HIS A 455 23.18 17.50 21.37
C HIS A 455 23.64 16.19 22.02
N ASN A 456 24.83 16.11 22.61
CA ASN A 456 25.12 14.99 23.51
C ASN A 456 26.25 15.34 24.49
N CYS A 457 25.97 15.17 25.79
CA CYS A 457 26.79 15.51 26.95
C CYS A 457 26.75 16.98 27.40
N GLN A 458 25.66 17.38 28.07
CA GLN A 458 25.75 18.41 29.10
C GLN A 458 25.89 17.73 30.47
N THR A 459 26.89 18.15 31.25
CA THR A 459 27.07 17.70 32.63
C THR A 459 25.98 18.31 33.51
N GLY A 460 24.85 17.60 33.62
CA GLY A 460 23.75 17.95 34.51
C GLY A 460 22.92 16.71 34.86
N GLY A 461 22.90 16.33 36.15
CA GLY A 461 21.95 15.39 36.77
C GLY A 461 21.93 13.91 36.35
N CYS A 462 22.24 13.55 35.11
CA CYS A 462 21.98 12.21 34.55
C CYS A 462 23.17 11.22 34.54
N GLY A 463 24.37 11.60 34.97
CA GLY A 463 25.53 10.68 34.98
C GLY A 463 25.89 10.14 33.58
N THR A 464 25.98 8.81 33.43
CA THR A 464 26.33 8.12 32.16
C THR A 464 25.11 7.77 31.29
N ILE A 465 23.91 8.21 31.67
CA ILE A 465 22.64 7.82 31.05
C ILE A 465 22.33 8.77 29.88
N THR A 466 22.09 8.22 28.69
CA THR A 466 21.79 9.00 27.46
C THR A 466 20.28 9.19 27.28
N TYR A 467 19.87 10.05 26.33
CA TYR A 467 18.46 10.16 25.90
C TYR A 467 17.93 8.84 25.31
N ALA A 468 18.79 8.03 24.70
CA ALA A 468 18.42 6.69 24.21
C ALA A 468 18.11 5.72 25.36
N GLY A 469 18.82 5.85 26.49
CA GLY A 469 18.62 5.06 27.70
C GLY A 469 19.16 3.62 27.63
N TYR A 470 18.94 2.85 28.70
CA TYR A 470 19.21 1.41 28.76
C TYR A 470 18.12 0.70 29.59
N CYS A 471 17.99 -0.61 29.43
CA CYS A 471 17.03 -1.39 30.22
C CYS A 471 17.67 -1.93 31.51
N ASP A 472 17.04 -1.70 32.66
CA ASP A 472 17.53 -2.16 33.98
C ASP A 472 16.91 -3.49 34.44
N GLY A 473 16.14 -4.13 33.56
CA GLY A 473 15.41 -5.37 33.83
C GLY A 473 13.91 -5.18 34.05
N ASN A 474 13.47 -3.99 34.47
CA ASN A 474 12.04 -3.69 34.70
C ASN A 474 11.57 -2.41 33.98
N ASN A 475 12.47 -1.48 33.69
CA ASN A 475 12.17 -0.20 33.05
C ASN A 475 13.18 0.11 31.93
N ARG A 476 12.76 0.92 30.95
CA ARG A 476 13.67 1.72 30.13
C ARG A 476 14.07 2.95 30.94
N VAL A 477 15.35 3.07 31.24
CA VAL A 477 15.97 4.17 31.99
C VAL A 477 16.63 5.12 31.00
N TYR A 478 16.17 6.36 30.90
CA TYR A 478 16.68 7.34 29.93
C TYR A 478 16.81 8.73 30.56
N CYS A 479 17.67 9.57 29.99
CA CYS A 479 17.83 10.95 30.45
C CYS A 479 16.90 11.87 29.69
N ASN A 480 15.97 12.51 30.39
CA ASN A 480 15.06 13.53 29.87
C ASN A 480 15.51 14.91 30.41
N GLY A 481 16.20 15.67 29.57
CA GLY A 481 16.87 16.91 30.01
C GLY A 481 18.00 16.62 31.01
N ASN A 482 17.82 17.01 32.28
CA ASN A 482 18.77 16.77 33.39
C ASN A 482 18.24 15.78 34.45
N GLN A 483 17.12 15.10 34.18
CA GLN A 483 16.54 14.11 35.09
C GLN A 483 16.56 12.71 34.46
N VAL A 484 16.82 11.71 35.30
CA VAL A 484 16.72 10.30 34.92
C VAL A 484 15.26 9.88 35.05
N ASP A 485 14.64 9.56 33.92
CA ASP A 485 13.26 9.08 33.83
C ASP A 485 13.21 7.57 33.59
N TYR A 486 12.10 6.97 34.04
CA TYR A 486 11.86 5.53 33.99
C TYR A 486 10.51 5.27 33.33
N ILE A 487 10.51 4.50 32.23
CA ILE A 487 9.28 3.95 31.65
C ILE A 487 9.22 2.47 32.00
N PRO A 488 8.18 2.01 32.74
CA PRO A 488 7.95 0.59 32.98
C PRO A 488 7.83 -0.18 31.67
N CYS A 489 8.48 -1.34 31.60
CA CYS A 489 8.30 -2.29 30.50
C CYS A 489 6.91 -2.97 30.63
N ALA A 490 5.84 -2.21 30.46
CA ALA A 490 4.46 -2.70 30.51
C ALA A 490 3.83 -2.63 29.12
N ALA A 491 4.29 -3.48 28.20
CA ALA A 491 3.60 -3.81 26.95
C ALA A 491 4.22 -5.08 26.32
N PRO A 492 3.45 -5.91 25.59
CA PRO A 492 3.93 -7.14 24.93
C PRO A 492 4.93 -6.90 23.77
N TYR A 493 5.39 -5.67 23.55
CA TYR A 493 6.23 -5.25 22.42
C TYR A 493 7.67 -4.90 22.83
N ALA A 494 8.23 -5.54 23.85
CA ALA A 494 9.63 -5.34 24.23
C ALA A 494 10.57 -5.94 23.15
N MET A 495 11.03 -5.09 22.24
CA MET A 495 11.94 -5.41 21.13
C MET A 495 13.34 -5.78 21.63
N ARG A 496 13.98 -6.74 20.98
CA ARG A 496 15.32 -7.23 21.31
C ARG A 496 16.15 -7.43 20.04
N TRP A 497 17.38 -6.93 20.05
CA TRP A 497 18.41 -7.27 19.07
C TRP A 497 19.20 -8.49 19.55
N GLY A 498 19.36 -9.52 18.71
CA GLY A 498 20.42 -10.52 18.88
C GLY A 498 20.07 -12.00 18.69
N ASN A 499 21.12 -12.78 18.39
CA ASN A 499 21.13 -14.22 18.10
C ASN A 499 21.71 -15.09 19.26
N ASN A 500 21.90 -14.54 20.46
CA ASN A 500 22.54 -15.22 21.60
C ASN A 500 21.85 -14.93 22.94
N TYR A 501 20.60 -15.35 23.10
CA TYR A 501 20.03 -15.53 24.44
C TYR A 501 19.29 -16.88 24.53
N PRO A 502 19.74 -17.81 25.39
CA PRO A 502 19.00 -19.04 25.61
C PRO A 502 17.65 -18.69 26.24
N TYR A 503 16.63 -19.46 25.86
CA TYR A 503 15.33 -19.51 26.51
C TYR A 503 15.42 -19.38 28.04
N GLU A 504 14.77 -18.38 28.65
CA GLU A 504 14.28 -18.52 30.03
C GLU A 504 12.90 -17.86 30.22
N LYS A 505 12.03 -18.63 30.90
CA LYS A 505 10.71 -18.32 31.45
C LYS A 505 10.77 -17.22 32.53
N ILE A 506 9.57 -16.87 33.04
CA ILE A 506 9.19 -16.33 34.39
C ILE A 506 8.76 -14.84 34.30
N CYS A 507 7.63 -14.35 34.81
CA CYS A 507 6.46 -14.92 35.51
C CYS A 507 5.24 -13.95 35.42
N GLY A 508 4.06 -14.44 35.81
CA GLY A 508 2.80 -13.71 35.98
C GLY A 508 2.76 -12.75 37.19
N PRO A 509 1.56 -12.40 37.71
CA PRO A 509 1.31 -11.16 38.42
C PRO A 509 1.92 -11.15 39.82
N ALA A 510 2.57 -10.05 40.21
CA ALA A 510 2.98 -9.82 41.59
C ALA A 510 2.72 -8.37 42.03
N THR A 511 2.12 -8.28 43.21
CA THR A 511 1.87 -7.10 44.06
C THR A 511 3.16 -6.47 44.59
N PHE A 512 3.14 -5.16 44.85
CA PHE A 512 4.28 -4.40 45.37
C PHE A 512 4.27 -4.28 46.90
N THR A 513 5.45 -4.41 47.51
CA THR A 513 5.76 -4.00 48.90
C THR A 513 6.94 -3.02 48.86
N GLY A 514 6.78 -1.79 49.37
CA GLY A 514 7.85 -0.79 49.42
C GLY A 514 8.85 -1.01 50.56
N THR A 515 10.02 -0.36 50.46
CA THR A 515 11.21 -0.54 51.31
C THR A 515 11.09 -0.13 52.79
N ASN A 516 9.91 0.31 53.25
CA ASN A 516 9.59 0.51 54.67
C ASN A 516 8.39 -0.33 55.16
N GLY A 517 7.92 -1.31 54.38
CA GLY A 517 6.86 -2.23 54.82
C GLY A 517 5.45 -1.62 54.95
N GLN A 518 5.16 -0.49 54.31
CA GLN A 518 3.79 0.04 54.22
C GLN A 518 3.22 -0.04 52.80
N THR A 519 2.02 -0.59 52.72
CA THR A 519 1.15 -0.59 51.54
C THR A 519 0.36 0.72 51.53
N ILE A 520 0.46 1.50 50.46
CA ILE A 520 -0.41 2.67 50.24
C ILE A 520 -1.12 2.47 48.90
N SER A 521 -2.46 2.40 48.94
CA SER A 521 -3.34 2.53 47.80
C SER A 521 -4.11 3.86 47.90
N GLY A 522 -4.19 4.57 46.78
CA GLY A 522 -5.17 5.63 46.52
C GLY A 522 -4.83 7.03 47.01
N PHE A 523 -4.55 7.93 46.06
CA PHE A 523 -4.85 9.38 46.09
C PHE A 523 -5.01 9.76 44.60
N ASN A 524 -6.10 10.35 44.06
CA ASN A 524 -6.88 11.53 44.45
C ASN A 524 -6.04 12.58 45.20
N CYS A 525 -5.32 13.40 44.44
CA CYS A 525 -4.67 14.59 45.01
C CYS A 525 -5.54 15.82 44.73
N THR A 526 -6.19 16.29 45.79
CA THR A 526 -6.53 17.69 45.98
C THR A 526 -5.33 18.40 46.64
N SER A 527 -5.14 19.65 46.20
CA SER A 527 -4.35 20.78 46.72
C SER A 527 -3.37 20.64 47.91
N ASP A 528 -2.23 21.31 47.70
CA ASP A 528 -1.40 22.07 48.65
C ASP A 528 -0.17 21.41 49.30
N TYR A 529 1.00 21.70 48.72
CA TYR A 529 2.17 22.22 49.45
C TYR A 529 2.85 23.32 48.62
N VAL A 530 2.86 24.54 49.17
CA VAL A 530 3.46 25.76 48.60
C VAL A 530 4.75 26.12 49.36
N CYS A 531 5.79 26.48 48.62
CA CYS A 531 6.84 27.47 48.94
C CYS A 531 7.33 27.98 47.56
N GLY A 532 7.23 29.22 47.09
CA GLY A 532 6.68 30.50 47.52
C GLY A 532 6.79 31.50 46.33
N SER A 533 5.99 32.58 46.37
CA SER A 533 5.73 33.63 45.36
C SER A 533 5.14 33.18 44.02
N GLY A 534 3.81 33.12 43.96
CA GLY A 534 3.06 32.87 42.74
C GLY A 534 3.23 34.00 41.71
N CYS A 535 3.62 33.61 40.49
CA CYS A 535 3.42 34.41 39.31
C CYS A 535 1.94 34.30 38.86
N ILE A 536 1.44 35.31 38.14
CA ILE A 536 0.07 35.34 37.62
C ILE A 536 0.13 34.89 36.15
N ASN A 537 -0.67 33.87 35.79
CA ASN A 537 -0.81 33.44 34.40
C ASN A 537 -1.37 34.61 33.55
N GLN A 538 -0.65 34.97 32.50
CA GLN A 538 -1.06 36.05 31.57
C GLN A 538 -2.09 35.57 30.54
N CYS A 539 -2.20 34.26 30.34
CA CYS A 539 -3.09 33.60 29.40
C CYS A 539 -3.34 32.15 29.85
N SER A 540 -4.30 31.49 29.22
CA SER A 540 -4.67 30.11 29.53
C SER A 540 -3.76 29.11 28.80
N ALA A 541 -3.53 27.93 29.38
CA ALA A 541 -2.70 26.90 28.76
C ALA A 541 -3.18 26.56 27.33
N GLY A 542 -2.30 26.70 26.34
CA GLY A 542 -2.63 26.45 24.92
C GLY A 542 -3.40 27.58 24.22
N GLU A 543 -3.69 28.70 24.89
CA GLU A 543 -4.31 29.86 24.27
C GLU A 543 -3.39 30.46 23.19
N THR A 544 -3.94 30.72 22.02
CA THR A 544 -3.27 31.41 20.91
C THR A 544 -4.00 32.70 20.56
N GLY A 545 -3.28 33.70 20.08
CA GLY A 545 -3.88 34.96 19.67
C GLY A 545 -2.88 35.91 19.01
N CYS A 546 -3.35 37.10 18.64
CA CYS A 546 -2.49 38.15 18.12
C CYS A 546 -2.27 39.22 19.19
N THR A 547 -1.02 39.59 19.37
CA THR A 547 -0.62 40.76 20.17
C THR A 547 -1.00 42.05 19.44
N THR A 548 -1.11 43.16 20.19
CA THR A 548 -1.48 44.47 19.64
C THR A 548 -0.46 45.05 18.66
N ASP A 549 0.78 44.54 18.64
CA ASP A 549 1.83 44.86 17.66
C ASP A 549 1.88 43.86 16.48
N GLY A 550 0.86 43.01 16.32
CA GLY A 550 0.67 42.15 15.15
C GLY A 550 1.47 40.85 15.14
N LYS A 551 2.09 40.46 16.27
CA LYS A 551 2.78 39.18 16.43
C LYS A 551 1.80 38.10 16.88
N ARG A 552 1.97 36.86 16.42
CA ARG A 552 1.22 35.73 16.99
C ARG A 552 1.81 35.33 18.33
N TYR A 553 0.99 34.87 19.27
CA TYR A 553 1.49 34.28 20.51
C TYR A 553 0.91 32.90 20.74
N THR A 554 1.67 32.08 21.46
CA THR A 554 1.18 30.85 22.08
C THR A 554 1.48 30.93 23.57
N CYS A 555 0.48 30.57 24.38
CA CYS A 555 0.61 30.58 25.82
C CYS A 555 1.34 29.32 26.29
N VAL A 556 2.57 29.49 26.76
CA VAL A 556 3.42 28.39 27.24
C VAL A 556 3.87 28.65 28.67
N MET A 557 4.14 27.57 29.39
CA MET A 557 4.64 27.63 30.76
C MET A 557 6.11 28.07 30.71
N ASP A 558 6.40 29.21 31.32
CA ASP A 558 7.74 29.76 31.46
C ASP A 558 8.51 29.02 32.58
N ILE A 559 9.82 29.26 32.69
CA ILE A 559 10.72 28.60 33.65
C ILE A 559 10.34 28.86 35.12
N ASP A 560 9.54 29.90 35.38
CA ASP A 560 8.98 30.22 36.69
C ASP A 560 7.65 29.49 36.99
N GLY A 561 7.17 28.64 36.07
CA GLY A 561 5.99 27.80 36.24
C GLY A 561 4.65 28.46 35.89
N CYS A 562 4.66 29.68 35.33
CA CYS A 562 3.44 30.37 34.90
C CYS A 562 3.30 30.48 33.39
N TYR A 563 2.05 30.50 32.94
CA TYR A 563 1.68 30.64 31.54
C TYR A 563 1.80 32.10 31.09
N LYS A 564 2.73 32.35 30.16
CA LYS A 564 2.95 33.65 29.54
C LYS A 564 2.75 33.57 28.03
N GLN A 565 2.26 34.67 27.45
CA GLN A 565 2.20 34.79 25.99
C GLN A 565 3.63 34.85 25.48
N GLN A 566 4.04 33.94 24.60
CA GLN A 566 5.31 34.02 23.87
C GLN A 566 5.05 34.62 22.48
N PRO A 567 5.31 35.92 22.26
CA PRO A 567 5.02 36.57 20.99
C PRO A 567 6.12 36.24 19.97
N VAL A 568 5.72 35.79 18.79
CA VAL A 568 6.59 35.50 17.65
C VAL A 568 6.16 36.39 16.50
N ALA A 569 7.11 37.17 15.96
CA ALA A 569 6.85 38.01 14.80
C ALA A 569 6.49 37.14 13.59
N CYS A 570 5.47 37.55 12.83
CA CYS A 570 5.18 36.96 11.54
C CYS A 570 6.30 37.27 10.56
N ASN A 571 6.49 36.40 9.55
CA ASN A 571 7.54 36.61 8.56
C ASN A 571 7.26 37.86 7.72
N GLN A 572 8.28 38.37 7.04
CA GLN A 572 8.16 39.56 6.21
C GLN A 572 7.10 39.33 5.10
N GLY A 573 6.01 40.10 5.13
CA GLY A 573 4.88 39.98 4.20
C GLY A 573 3.66 39.23 4.75
N GLU A 574 3.70 38.79 6.01
CA GLU A 574 2.58 38.15 6.71
C GLU A 574 1.96 39.07 7.77
N ILE A 575 0.65 38.95 8.00
CA ILE A 575 -0.07 39.58 9.12
C ILE A 575 -0.68 38.52 10.04
N CYS A 576 -0.69 38.77 11.36
CA CYS A 576 -1.34 37.89 12.32
C CYS A 576 -2.86 38.10 12.29
N VAL A 577 -3.61 37.03 12.02
CA VAL A 577 -5.07 36.98 12.13
C VAL A 577 -5.44 35.77 13.00
N ASN A 578 -6.19 35.99 14.09
CA ASN A 578 -6.65 34.95 15.03
C ASN A 578 -5.55 33.99 15.53
N GLY A 579 -4.33 34.49 15.77
CA GLY A 579 -3.21 33.70 16.27
C GLY A 579 -2.37 33.00 15.19
N THR A 580 -2.65 33.25 13.91
CA THR A 580 -1.97 32.64 12.76
C THR A 580 -1.36 33.72 11.86
N CYS A 581 -0.11 33.54 11.46
CA CYS A 581 0.54 34.41 10.47
C CYS A 581 0.08 34.01 9.07
N THR A 582 -0.50 34.94 8.33
CA THR A 582 -1.06 34.71 6.99
C THR A 582 -0.40 35.64 5.99
N ALA A 583 0.06 35.09 4.85
CA ALA A 583 0.70 35.86 3.79
C ALA A 583 -0.28 36.87 3.18
N GLN A 584 0.20 38.07 2.87
CA GLN A 584 -0.58 39.05 2.13
C GLN A 584 -0.76 38.55 0.67
N ASP A 585 -1.95 38.02 0.39
CA ASP A 585 -2.36 37.55 -0.93
C ASP A 585 -2.67 38.75 -1.86
N ASN A 586 -1.72 39.09 -2.75
CA ASN A 586 -1.91 40.12 -3.77
C ASN A 586 -2.62 39.59 -5.04
N CYS A 587 -2.88 38.28 -5.12
CA CYS A 587 -3.50 37.61 -6.26
C CYS A 587 -4.95 37.19 -6.00
N ASN A 588 -5.49 37.45 -4.79
CA ASN A 588 -6.87 37.14 -4.39
C ASN A 588 -7.28 35.70 -4.72
N GLY A 589 -6.38 34.73 -4.50
CA GLY A 589 -6.61 33.30 -4.76
C GLY A 589 -6.56 32.87 -6.23
N ILE A 590 -6.17 33.75 -7.16
CA ILE A 590 -5.97 33.41 -8.58
C ILE A 590 -4.55 32.87 -8.75
N ASP A 591 -4.39 31.72 -9.41
CA ASP A 591 -3.10 31.08 -9.69
C ASP A 591 -2.65 31.29 -11.15
N PHE A 592 -1.59 30.60 -11.57
CA PHE A 592 -1.06 30.67 -12.94
C PHE A 592 -2.01 30.08 -13.99
N VAL A 593 -2.90 29.16 -13.60
CA VAL A 593 -3.94 28.60 -14.50
C VAL A 593 -4.88 29.73 -14.94
N GLY A 594 -5.06 30.70 -14.06
CA GLY A 594 -5.87 31.88 -14.28
C GLY A 594 -7.36 31.61 -14.09
N THR A 595 -8.17 32.63 -14.34
CA THR A 595 -9.63 32.59 -14.28
C THR A 595 -10.21 33.61 -15.26
N CYS A 596 -11.50 33.51 -15.55
CA CYS A 596 -12.22 34.51 -16.33
C CYS A 596 -12.97 35.47 -15.42
N GLU A 597 -12.69 36.76 -15.52
CA GLU A 597 -13.58 37.81 -15.03
C GLU A 597 -14.27 38.48 -16.21
N GLY A 598 -15.50 38.06 -16.49
CA GLY A 598 -16.21 38.45 -17.71
C GLY A 598 -15.49 37.94 -18.95
N ASN A 599 -15.12 38.85 -19.87
CA ASN A 599 -14.36 38.50 -21.08
C ASN A 599 -12.84 38.74 -20.95
N THR A 600 -12.35 38.91 -19.73
CA THR A 600 -10.94 39.14 -19.44
C THR A 600 -10.38 37.91 -18.71
N VAL A 601 -9.29 37.35 -19.23
CA VAL A 601 -8.52 36.32 -18.50
C VAL A 601 -7.67 37.05 -17.46
N LEU A 602 -7.70 36.57 -16.23
CA LEU A 602 -6.80 36.98 -15.13
C LEU A 602 -5.89 35.81 -14.80
N TRP A 603 -4.60 36.02 -14.54
CA TRP A 603 -3.73 34.96 -14.03
C TRP A 603 -2.63 35.53 -13.15
N CYS A 604 -2.19 34.77 -12.15
CA CYS A 604 -1.11 35.17 -11.27
C CYS A 604 0.19 34.50 -11.69
N GLU A 605 1.18 35.31 -12.03
CA GLU A 605 2.52 34.85 -12.35
C GLU A 605 3.51 35.73 -11.58
N ASN A 606 4.50 35.12 -10.92
CA ASN A 606 5.51 35.83 -10.12
C ASN A 606 4.90 36.75 -9.03
N ASN A 607 3.78 36.35 -8.42
CA ASN A 607 3.05 37.13 -7.41
C ASN A 607 2.53 38.49 -7.93
N GLN A 608 2.27 38.58 -9.24
CA GLN A 608 1.59 39.70 -9.88
C GLN A 608 0.36 39.19 -10.63
N LEU A 609 -0.78 39.84 -10.40
CA LEU A 609 -2.00 39.58 -11.14
C LEU A 609 -1.91 40.23 -12.53
N ASN A 610 -1.95 39.40 -13.56
CA ASN A 610 -1.93 39.78 -14.97
C ASN A 610 -3.33 39.64 -15.57
N SER A 611 -3.61 40.37 -16.65
CA SER A 611 -4.92 40.36 -17.31
C SER A 611 -4.84 40.51 -18.83
N ILE A 612 -5.70 39.84 -19.58
CA ILE A 612 -5.88 40.03 -21.03
C ILE A 612 -7.36 40.05 -21.43
N ASP A 613 -7.79 41.08 -22.17
CA ASP A 613 -9.18 41.24 -22.64
C ASP A 613 -9.39 40.50 -23.98
N CYS A 614 -10.30 39.54 -23.99
CA CYS A 614 -10.60 38.70 -25.14
C CYS A 614 -11.60 39.33 -26.12
N SER A 615 -12.13 40.53 -25.84
CA SER A 615 -13.13 41.20 -26.68
C SER A 615 -12.63 41.55 -28.09
N THR A 616 -11.31 41.63 -28.28
CA THR A 616 -10.70 41.81 -29.60
C THR A 616 -10.63 40.50 -30.40
N GLY A 617 -11.42 40.40 -31.47
CA GLY A 617 -11.27 39.36 -32.51
C GLY A 617 -12.23 38.17 -32.45
N ASN A 618 -13.47 38.35 -31.96
CA ASN A 618 -14.48 37.28 -31.80
C ASN A 618 -13.98 36.11 -30.92
N ARG A 619 -13.21 36.44 -29.88
CA ARG A 619 -12.77 35.47 -28.88
C ARG A 619 -13.49 35.73 -27.57
N ILE A 620 -13.59 34.70 -26.76
CA ILE A 620 -14.13 34.75 -25.41
C ILE A 620 -13.13 34.18 -24.43
N CYS A 621 -13.11 34.71 -23.21
CA CYS A 621 -12.33 34.11 -22.15
C CYS A 621 -12.83 32.68 -21.88
N GLY A 622 -11.94 31.69 -21.87
CA GLY A 622 -12.32 30.32 -21.57
C GLY A 622 -11.12 29.40 -21.40
N LEU A 623 -11.33 28.27 -20.74
CA LEU A 623 -10.27 27.29 -20.49
C LEU A 623 -9.82 26.63 -21.79
N ASN A 624 -8.56 26.82 -22.16
CA ASN A 624 -7.95 26.11 -23.27
C ASN A 624 -7.61 24.69 -22.82
N THR A 625 -8.50 23.72 -23.08
CA THR A 625 -8.39 22.34 -22.60
C THR A 625 -7.16 21.58 -23.13
N ALA A 626 -6.53 22.05 -24.21
CA ALA A 626 -5.29 21.46 -24.71
C ALA A 626 -4.05 21.90 -23.91
N GLN A 627 -4.11 23.06 -23.26
CA GLN A 627 -2.99 23.67 -22.54
C GLN A 627 -3.23 23.82 -21.04
N ASN A 628 -4.47 23.60 -20.60
CA ASN A 628 -4.91 23.56 -19.21
C ASN A 628 -4.71 24.88 -18.43
N TYR A 629 -4.88 26.03 -19.11
CA TYR A 629 -4.99 27.37 -18.54
C TYR A 629 -6.04 28.21 -19.28
N TYR A 630 -6.57 29.28 -18.65
CA TYR A 630 -7.57 30.16 -19.23
C TYR A 630 -6.94 31.07 -20.29
N ASP A 631 -7.57 31.17 -21.47
CA ASP A 631 -7.09 31.96 -22.61
C ASP A 631 -8.28 32.53 -23.42
N CYS A 632 -7.99 33.38 -24.40
CA CYS A 632 -8.97 33.90 -25.34
C CYS A 632 -9.26 32.88 -26.46
N ILE A 633 -10.30 32.07 -26.28
CA ILE A 633 -10.71 30.99 -27.20
C ILE A 633 -11.84 31.41 -28.14
N GLY A 634 -12.06 30.69 -29.25
CA GLY A 634 -13.13 31.02 -30.20
C GLY A 634 -14.51 30.51 -29.76
N GLY A 635 -15.51 31.39 -29.58
CA GLY A 635 -16.87 31.00 -29.18
C GLY A 635 -17.91 32.12 -29.23
N THR A 636 -19.21 31.76 -29.22
CA THR A 636 -20.35 32.70 -29.19
C THR A 636 -21.04 32.67 -27.81
N VAL A 637 -21.48 33.83 -27.32
CA VAL A 637 -22.02 34.08 -25.96
C VAL A 637 -23.27 33.23 -25.65
N CYS A 638 -23.35 32.64 -24.44
CA CYS A 638 -24.51 31.88 -23.95
C CYS A 638 -25.47 32.73 -23.10
N ASN A 639 -26.71 32.24 -22.92
CA ASN A 639 -27.72 32.78 -22.01
C ASN A 639 -27.98 31.82 -20.84
N ASN A 640 -28.11 32.33 -19.62
CA ASN A 640 -28.41 31.54 -18.42
C ASN A 640 -29.88 31.06 -18.39
N GLU A 641 -30.09 29.78 -18.09
CA GLU A 641 -31.43 29.16 -18.02
C GLU A 641 -32.10 29.31 -16.63
N CYS A 642 -31.29 29.56 -15.60
CA CYS A 642 -31.71 29.71 -14.20
C CYS A 642 -30.71 30.60 -13.45
N SER A 643 -31.05 30.97 -12.21
CA SER A 643 -30.17 31.77 -11.35
C SER A 643 -29.30 30.88 -10.45
N SER A 644 -28.09 31.33 -10.12
CA SER A 644 -27.18 30.59 -9.22
C SER A 644 -27.88 30.16 -7.92
N GLY A 645 -27.79 28.86 -7.61
CA GLY A 645 -28.40 28.29 -6.41
C GLY A 645 -29.92 28.11 -6.46
N GLU A 646 -30.57 28.44 -7.58
CA GLU A 646 -32.00 28.20 -7.78
C GLU A 646 -32.27 26.69 -7.86
N THR A 647 -33.26 26.21 -7.11
CA THR A 647 -33.75 24.84 -7.18
C THR A 647 -35.23 24.84 -7.51
N GLY A 648 -35.73 23.76 -8.10
CA GLY A 648 -37.15 23.66 -8.42
C GLY A 648 -37.58 22.28 -8.86
N CYS A 649 -38.88 22.12 -9.08
CA CYS A 649 -39.47 20.89 -9.57
C CYS A 649 -40.09 21.12 -10.94
N ASP A 650 -39.71 20.32 -11.92
CA ASP A 650 -40.41 20.18 -13.19
C ASP A 650 -41.21 18.88 -13.14
N ALA A 651 -42.49 18.95 -12.75
CA ALA A 651 -43.30 17.76 -12.46
C ALA A 651 -42.63 16.85 -11.40
N ASN A 652 -42.37 15.57 -11.71
CA ASN A 652 -41.73 14.63 -10.77
C ASN A 652 -40.19 14.63 -10.84
N VAL A 653 -39.61 15.70 -11.35
CA VAL A 653 -38.17 15.82 -11.58
C VAL A 653 -37.65 17.02 -10.81
N ALA A 654 -36.81 16.76 -9.81
CA ALA A 654 -36.10 17.78 -9.04
C ALA A 654 -34.97 18.36 -9.87
N TRP A 655 -34.70 19.65 -9.75
CA TRP A 655 -33.56 20.26 -10.40
C TRP A 655 -32.85 21.29 -9.54
N THR A 656 -31.56 21.43 -9.78
CA THR A 656 -30.69 22.44 -9.15
C THR A 656 -29.92 23.16 -10.24
N CYS A 657 -29.83 24.48 -10.11
CA CYS A 657 -29.11 25.31 -11.04
C CYS A 657 -27.61 25.21 -10.75
N SER A 658 -26.84 24.68 -11.71
CA SER A 658 -25.39 24.56 -11.60
C SER A 658 -24.71 25.16 -12.82
N THR A 659 -23.46 25.57 -12.65
CA THR A 659 -22.62 26.02 -13.77
C THR A 659 -22.25 24.84 -14.66
N SER A 660 -22.44 25.00 -15.96
CA SER A 660 -21.97 24.01 -16.93
C SER A 660 -20.45 24.13 -17.07
N ARG A 661 -19.73 23.00 -16.96
CA ARG A 661 -18.25 22.97 -17.08
C ARG A 661 -17.72 23.37 -18.47
N ALA A 662 -18.60 23.60 -19.43
CA ALA A 662 -18.21 23.92 -20.80
C ALA A 662 -18.15 25.43 -21.05
N ASN A 663 -19.02 26.23 -20.41
CA ASN A 663 -19.27 27.62 -20.83
C ASN A 663 -19.60 28.59 -19.66
N ASP A 664 -19.52 28.15 -18.39
CA ASP A 664 -19.91 28.92 -17.18
C ASP A 664 -21.35 29.48 -17.14
N CYS A 665 -22.24 28.92 -17.97
CA CYS A 665 -23.66 29.25 -17.95
C CYS A 665 -24.37 28.48 -16.83
N PHE A 666 -25.38 29.10 -16.22
CA PHE A 666 -26.28 28.48 -15.26
C PHE A 666 -27.33 27.62 -15.98
N VAL A 667 -27.27 26.30 -15.78
CA VAL A 667 -28.18 25.30 -16.38
C VAL A 667 -28.90 24.48 -15.31
N LYS A 668 -30.11 24.03 -15.61
CA LYS A 668 -30.90 23.19 -14.69
C LYS A 668 -30.42 21.73 -14.76
N VAL A 669 -29.75 21.23 -13.73
CA VAL A 669 -29.43 19.81 -13.59
C VAL A 669 -30.61 19.08 -12.98
N LYS A 670 -31.14 18.08 -13.68
CA LYS A 670 -32.41 17.42 -13.37
C LYS A 670 -32.22 15.98 -12.83
N THR A 671 -33.04 15.59 -11.86
CA THR A 671 -33.05 14.28 -11.17
C THR A 671 -34.49 13.77 -11.08
N ASP A 672 -34.77 12.60 -11.67
CA ASP A 672 -36.10 11.96 -11.60
C ASP A 672 -36.33 11.32 -10.22
N CYS A 673 -37.48 11.59 -9.62
CA CYS A 673 -37.81 11.11 -8.27
C CYS A 673 -38.39 9.70 -8.20
N GLY A 674 -38.56 9.00 -9.34
CA GLY A 674 -39.01 7.61 -9.36
C GLY A 674 -40.38 7.43 -8.69
N SER A 675 -40.48 6.55 -7.68
CA SER A 675 -41.71 6.33 -6.90
C SER A 675 -41.99 7.40 -5.84
N GLY A 676 -41.07 8.34 -5.61
CA GLY A 676 -41.27 9.51 -4.76
C GLY A 676 -41.94 10.67 -5.50
N THR A 677 -42.08 11.81 -4.82
CA THR A 677 -42.60 13.06 -5.40
C THR A 677 -41.58 14.18 -5.24
N CYS A 678 -41.34 14.97 -6.29
CA CYS A 678 -40.53 16.18 -6.16
C CYS A 678 -41.25 17.24 -5.32
N LYS A 679 -40.60 17.72 -4.25
CA LYS A 679 -41.08 18.85 -3.44
C LYS A 679 -39.91 19.81 -3.18
N ASN A 680 -40.14 21.11 -3.40
CA ASN A 680 -39.16 22.19 -3.18
C ASN A 680 -37.75 21.94 -3.76
N GLY A 681 -37.67 21.33 -4.95
CA GLY A 681 -36.40 21.06 -5.63
C GLY A 681 -35.66 19.83 -5.14
N VAL A 682 -36.31 18.95 -4.38
CA VAL A 682 -35.72 17.70 -3.86
C VAL A 682 -36.68 16.54 -4.08
N CYS A 683 -36.14 15.36 -4.39
CA CYS A 683 -36.93 14.14 -4.47
C CYS A 683 -37.19 13.59 -3.08
N CYS A 684 -38.46 13.38 -2.70
CA CYS A 684 -38.75 12.76 -1.43
C CYS A 684 -39.92 11.80 -1.42
N THR A 685 -39.90 10.95 -0.39
CA THR A 685 -40.93 9.96 -0.10
C THR A 685 -41.46 10.28 1.29
N ASP A 686 -42.76 10.58 1.38
CA ASP A 686 -43.42 10.89 2.65
C ASP A 686 -43.47 9.63 3.53
N GLU A 687 -42.99 9.72 4.78
CA GLU A 687 -42.99 8.61 5.75
C GLU A 687 -44.34 8.43 6.46
N CYS A 688 -45.21 9.43 6.32
CA CYS A 688 -46.51 9.51 6.94
C CYS A 688 -47.44 10.41 6.13
N THR A 689 -48.73 10.32 6.42
CA THR A 689 -49.75 11.18 5.80
C THR A 689 -49.91 12.49 6.58
N ALA A 690 -50.27 13.57 5.89
CA ALA A 690 -50.49 14.86 6.53
C ALA A 690 -51.50 14.73 7.69
N ASP A 691 -51.17 15.34 8.83
CA ASP A 691 -51.95 15.27 10.08
C ASP A 691 -52.00 13.89 10.76
N GLU A 692 -51.26 12.89 10.28
CA GLU A 692 -51.14 11.59 10.95
C GLU A 692 -50.51 11.77 12.33
N LYS A 693 -51.16 11.21 13.34
CA LYS A 693 -50.65 11.11 14.71
C LYS A 693 -50.70 9.67 15.15
N GLY A 694 -49.70 9.26 15.92
CA GLY A 694 -49.67 7.90 16.44
C GLY A 694 -48.65 7.77 17.56
N CYS A 695 -48.40 6.54 17.96
CA CYS A 695 -47.49 6.23 19.05
C CYS A 695 -46.27 5.47 18.53
N SER A 696 -45.14 5.61 19.21
CA SER A 696 -44.02 4.70 19.04
C SER A 696 -44.44 3.26 19.37
N LEU A 697 -43.70 2.28 18.85
CA LEU A 697 -44.00 0.85 19.03
C LEU A 697 -44.08 0.42 20.50
N ASP A 698 -43.29 1.07 21.36
CA ASP A 698 -43.23 0.86 22.81
C ASP A 698 -44.19 1.78 23.60
N LYS A 699 -44.98 2.60 22.90
CA LYS A 699 -45.94 3.58 23.45
C LYS A 699 -45.34 4.64 24.38
N SER A 700 -44.01 4.79 24.39
CA SER A 700 -43.33 5.80 25.22
C SER A 700 -43.37 7.21 24.61
N GLN A 701 -43.64 7.32 23.31
CA GLN A 701 -43.65 8.58 22.57
C GLN A 701 -44.91 8.71 21.74
N SER A 702 -45.41 9.94 21.64
CA SER A 702 -46.38 10.33 20.60
C SER A 702 -45.64 10.90 19.40
N TYR A 703 -46.15 10.73 18.19
CA TYR A 703 -45.63 11.42 17.02
C TYR A 703 -46.72 12.19 16.28
N THR A 704 -46.29 13.24 15.60
CA THR A 704 -47.10 13.97 14.61
C THR A 704 -46.34 14.02 13.30
N CYS A 705 -47.06 13.87 12.18
CA CYS A 705 -46.49 14.02 10.86
C CYS A 705 -46.31 15.51 10.52
N GLN A 706 -45.07 15.94 10.28
CA GLN A 706 -44.74 17.33 9.96
C GLN A 706 -43.87 17.38 8.71
N ALA A 707 -44.05 18.44 7.92
CA ALA A 707 -43.17 18.72 6.81
C ALA A 707 -41.81 19.22 7.32
N ASP A 708 -40.72 18.61 6.86
CA ASP A 708 -39.38 19.12 7.10
C ASP A 708 -39.10 20.40 6.29
N SER A 709 -37.88 20.94 6.40
CA SER A 709 -37.46 22.15 5.68
C SER A 709 -37.53 22.03 4.16
N ASN A 710 -37.60 20.81 3.63
CA ASN A 710 -37.69 20.52 2.20
C ASN A 710 -39.14 20.21 1.77
N GLY A 711 -40.11 20.28 2.69
CA GLY A 711 -41.54 20.06 2.41
C GLY A 711 -41.97 18.59 2.43
N CYS A 712 -41.12 17.70 2.95
CA CYS A 712 -41.36 16.25 2.96
C CYS A 712 -41.90 15.81 4.31
N LEU A 713 -42.89 14.92 4.32
CA LEU A 713 -43.59 14.53 5.53
C LEU A 713 -42.80 13.47 6.32
N LYS A 714 -42.41 13.83 7.55
CA LYS A 714 -41.65 12.99 8.49
C LYS A 714 -42.40 12.84 9.80
N LYS A 715 -42.22 11.70 10.47
CA LYS A 715 -42.76 11.47 11.83
C LYS A 715 -41.87 12.19 12.85
N VAL A 716 -42.41 13.22 13.50
CA VAL A 716 -41.73 13.94 14.58
C VAL A 716 -42.21 13.40 15.92
N TYR A 717 -41.32 12.77 16.68
CA TYR A 717 -41.61 12.11 17.96
C TYR A 717 -41.45 13.06 19.16
N LYS A 718 -42.27 12.85 20.18
CA LYS A 718 -42.27 13.57 21.45
C LYS A 718 -42.53 12.61 22.61
N ASP A 719 -41.62 12.60 23.57
CA ASP A 719 -41.72 11.79 24.79
C ASP A 719 -42.99 12.10 25.58
N CYS A 720 -43.65 11.04 26.07
CA CYS A 720 -44.76 11.20 27.00
C CYS A 720 -44.25 11.60 28.41
N PRO A 721 -44.84 12.61 29.07
CA PRO A 721 -44.36 13.06 30.37
C PRO A 721 -44.62 12.03 31.47
N GLY A 722 -43.63 11.78 32.34
CA GLY A 722 -43.80 10.95 33.53
C GLY A 722 -44.07 9.48 33.20
N SER A 723 -45.13 8.91 33.78
CA SER A 723 -45.57 7.52 33.55
C SER A 723 -46.74 7.40 32.57
N ASP A 724 -46.99 8.44 31.78
CA ASP A 724 -48.06 8.43 30.79
C ASP A 724 -47.70 7.50 29.62
N THR A 725 -48.68 6.77 29.10
CA THR A 725 -48.51 5.96 27.89
C THR A 725 -49.22 6.63 26.73
N CYS A 726 -48.60 6.59 25.54
CA CYS A 726 -49.23 7.09 24.33
C CYS A 726 -50.33 6.13 23.90
N ASP A 727 -51.54 6.66 23.73
CA ASP A 727 -52.64 6.00 23.05
C ASP A 727 -53.22 6.92 21.98
N ALA A 728 -53.42 6.37 20.77
CA ALA A 728 -53.91 7.10 19.59
C ALA A 728 -53.22 8.46 19.33
N GLY A 729 -51.91 8.56 19.59
CA GLY A 729 -51.13 9.79 19.39
C GLY A 729 -51.25 10.83 20.51
N THR A 730 -51.79 10.45 21.67
CA THR A 730 -51.93 11.32 22.84
C THR A 730 -51.40 10.64 24.10
N CYS A 731 -50.60 11.33 24.90
CA CYS A 731 -50.14 10.81 26.19
C CYS A 731 -51.26 10.96 27.22
N ALA A 732 -51.66 9.87 27.88
CA ALA A 732 -52.70 9.89 28.91
C ALA A 732 -52.25 9.16 30.19
N SER A 733 -52.66 9.70 31.34
CA SER A 733 -52.41 9.12 32.66
C SER A 733 -53.38 7.97 32.91
N GLY A 734 -52.93 6.77 32.56
CA GLY A 734 -53.66 5.53 32.79
C GLY A 734 -52.69 4.38 32.65
N CYS A 735 -51.79 4.24 33.62
CA CYS A 735 -50.96 3.05 33.66
C CYS A 735 -51.86 1.84 33.97
N VAL A 736 -51.63 0.76 33.24
CA VAL A 736 -52.28 -0.54 33.44
C VAL A 736 -51.27 -1.41 34.17
N ASP A 737 -51.69 -2.08 35.24
CA ASP A 737 -50.83 -3.01 35.96
C ASP A 737 -50.43 -4.17 35.03
N ASP A 738 -49.13 -4.32 34.75
CA ASP A 738 -48.57 -5.36 33.87
C ASP A 738 -48.67 -6.77 34.49
N CYS A 739 -48.93 -6.83 35.79
CA CYS A 739 -49.00 -8.03 36.60
C CYS A 739 -49.82 -7.81 37.86
N THR A 740 -50.21 -8.90 38.51
CA THR A 740 -50.96 -8.87 39.76
C THR A 740 -50.00 -8.78 40.95
N ASN A 741 -50.36 -8.07 42.02
CA ASN A 741 -49.48 -7.91 43.18
C ASN A 741 -49.06 -9.26 43.77
N GLY A 742 -47.75 -9.51 43.86
CA GLY A 742 -47.16 -10.78 44.32
C GLY A 742 -47.02 -11.88 43.25
N GLU A 743 -47.44 -11.62 42.01
CA GLU A 743 -47.23 -12.54 40.88
C GLU A 743 -45.74 -12.67 40.56
N THR A 744 -45.29 -13.89 40.36
CA THR A 744 -43.93 -14.21 39.91
C THR A 744 -43.98 -15.04 38.64
N GLY A 745 -42.95 -14.92 37.82
CA GLY A 745 -42.83 -15.71 36.60
C GLY A 745 -41.43 -15.66 36.03
N CYS A 746 -41.26 -16.23 34.84
CA CYS A 746 -39.98 -16.28 34.16
C CYS A 746 -40.00 -15.39 32.93
N THR A 747 -38.85 -14.82 32.58
CA THR A 747 -38.68 -14.18 31.27
C THR A 747 -38.82 -15.21 30.15
N THR A 748 -39.18 -14.77 28.94
CA THR A 748 -39.43 -15.67 27.80
C THR A 748 -38.22 -16.53 27.44
N ASP A 749 -37.01 -16.01 27.65
CA ASP A 749 -35.74 -16.73 27.47
C ASP A 749 -35.35 -17.63 28.66
N LYS A 750 -36.17 -17.65 29.71
CA LYS A 750 -35.98 -18.35 30.98
C LYS A 750 -34.69 -17.99 31.74
N LYS A 751 -33.97 -16.93 31.36
CA LYS A 751 -32.70 -16.56 32.00
C LYS A 751 -32.88 -15.76 33.29
N SER A 752 -34.08 -15.23 33.53
CA SER A 752 -34.40 -14.44 34.72
C SER A 752 -35.75 -14.84 35.28
N SER A 753 -35.87 -14.82 36.61
CA SER A 753 -37.20 -14.75 37.25
C SER A 753 -37.65 -13.30 37.30
N TRP A 754 -38.94 -13.04 37.45
CA TRP A 754 -39.46 -11.71 37.72
C TRP A 754 -40.49 -11.77 38.83
N SER A 755 -40.61 -10.67 39.57
CA SER A 755 -41.65 -10.47 40.58
C SER A 755 -42.37 -9.16 40.32
N CYS A 756 -43.68 -9.17 40.55
CA CYS A 756 -44.52 -7.99 40.38
C CYS A 756 -44.29 -6.99 41.52
N GLN A 757 -43.82 -5.79 41.20
CA GLN A 757 -43.48 -4.76 42.18
C GLN A 757 -44.04 -3.39 41.75
N THR A 758 -44.32 -2.51 42.71
CA THR A 758 -44.75 -1.13 42.41
C THR A 758 -43.59 -0.35 41.79
N GLY A 759 -43.76 0.07 40.54
CA GLY A 759 -42.80 0.89 39.81
C GLY A 759 -42.83 2.36 40.25
N THR A 760 -41.92 3.16 39.71
CA THR A 760 -41.79 4.60 40.00
C THR A 760 -43.02 5.45 39.61
N GLY A 761 -43.93 4.90 38.80
CA GLY A 761 -45.21 5.52 38.40
C GLY A 761 -46.44 5.05 39.18
N GLY A 762 -46.29 4.26 40.26
CA GLY A 762 -47.40 3.81 41.11
C GLY A 762 -48.17 2.57 40.64
N CYS A 763 -48.00 2.14 39.39
CA CYS A 763 -48.53 0.86 38.88
C CYS A 763 -47.58 -0.33 39.13
N LEU A 764 -48.15 -1.52 39.07
CA LEU A 764 -47.46 -2.80 39.25
C LEU A 764 -46.77 -3.24 37.95
N VAL A 765 -45.46 -3.44 38.02
CA VAL A 765 -44.61 -3.82 36.88
C VAL A 765 -43.80 -5.07 37.20
N LYS A 766 -43.57 -5.91 36.16
CA LYS A 766 -42.75 -7.12 36.29
C LYS A 766 -41.28 -6.73 36.37
N LYS A 767 -40.64 -6.90 37.53
CA LYS A 767 -39.22 -6.60 37.71
C LYS A 767 -38.36 -7.88 37.62
N PRO A 768 -37.53 -8.03 36.58
CA PRO A 768 -36.70 -9.22 36.40
C PRO A 768 -35.45 -9.22 37.30
N THR A 769 -35.06 -10.42 37.74
CA THR A 769 -33.86 -10.77 38.49
C THR A 769 -33.17 -11.93 37.77
N ALA A 770 -31.93 -11.71 37.33
CA ALA A 770 -31.18 -12.71 36.58
C ALA A 770 -30.92 -13.98 37.41
N CYS A 771 -31.12 -15.15 36.81
CA CYS A 771 -30.69 -16.41 37.39
C CYS A 771 -29.16 -16.52 37.29
N GLY A 772 -28.52 -17.00 38.36
CA GLY A 772 -27.06 -17.19 38.40
C GLY A 772 -26.60 -18.20 37.34
N SER A 773 -25.33 -18.12 36.94
CA SER A 773 -24.72 -18.99 35.92
C SER A 773 -25.02 -20.47 36.17
N GLY A 774 -25.67 -21.13 35.22
CA GLY A 774 -26.05 -22.55 35.29
C GLY A 774 -27.46 -22.83 35.85
N SER A 775 -28.28 -21.80 36.11
CA SER A 775 -29.69 -21.96 36.53
C SER A 775 -30.64 -21.29 35.53
N LEU A 776 -31.80 -21.91 35.28
CA LEU A 776 -32.88 -21.32 34.47
C LEU A 776 -34.09 -21.09 35.38
N CYS A 777 -34.89 -20.08 35.03
CA CYS A 777 -36.14 -19.84 35.72
C CYS A 777 -37.19 -20.86 35.29
N GLU A 778 -37.77 -21.54 36.27
CA GLU A 778 -38.92 -22.43 36.11
C GLU A 778 -39.96 -22.10 37.19
N SER A 779 -41.21 -21.90 36.77
CA SER A 779 -42.32 -21.52 37.66
C SER A 779 -42.05 -20.30 38.57
N GLY A 780 -41.36 -19.29 38.04
CA GLY A 780 -41.10 -18.03 38.75
C GLY A 780 -39.93 -18.06 39.74
N SER A 781 -39.14 -19.15 39.75
CA SER A 781 -37.94 -19.29 40.58
C SER A 781 -36.77 -19.86 39.79
N CYS A 782 -35.55 -19.41 40.08
CA CYS A 782 -34.35 -19.96 39.46
C CYS A 782 -34.07 -21.35 40.03
N VAL A 783 -34.07 -22.36 39.17
CA VAL A 783 -33.82 -23.76 39.54
C VAL A 783 -32.65 -24.32 38.72
N THR A 784 -31.87 -25.19 39.34
CA THR A 784 -30.77 -25.92 38.69
C THR A 784 -31.33 -27.13 37.96
N SER A 785 -32.04 -26.89 36.86
CA SER A 785 -32.48 -27.93 35.92
C SER A 785 -31.74 -27.71 34.60
N CYS A 786 -30.48 -28.17 34.53
CA CYS A 786 -29.89 -28.37 33.21
C CYS A 786 -30.51 -29.63 32.60
N SER A 787 -30.91 -29.53 31.33
CA SER A 787 -31.33 -30.67 30.53
C SER A 787 -30.11 -31.09 29.72
N ASP A 788 -29.78 -32.38 29.74
CA ASP A 788 -28.74 -32.94 28.88
C ASP A 788 -29.10 -32.67 27.41
N GLU A 789 -28.26 -31.92 26.69
CA GLU A 789 -28.50 -31.54 25.29
C GLU A 789 -28.33 -32.73 24.34
N CYS A 790 -27.52 -33.69 24.76
CA CYS A 790 -27.29 -34.97 24.11
C CYS A 790 -26.75 -35.97 25.14
N THR A 791 -26.71 -37.25 24.80
CA THR A 791 -26.19 -38.30 25.71
C THR A 791 -24.66 -38.19 25.84
N ASP A 792 -24.09 -38.44 27.02
CA ASP A 792 -22.64 -38.41 27.25
C ASP A 792 -21.89 -39.30 26.25
N GLY A 793 -20.92 -38.72 25.52
CA GLY A 793 -20.18 -39.41 24.46
C GLY A 793 -20.89 -39.50 23.11
N GLN A 794 -22.12 -38.99 22.96
CA GLN A 794 -22.82 -38.90 21.67
C GLN A 794 -22.08 -37.96 20.72
N LYS A 795 -21.92 -38.36 19.46
CA LYS A 795 -21.27 -37.56 18.42
C LYS A 795 -22.18 -37.40 17.22
N GLY A 796 -21.99 -36.32 16.46
CA GLY A 796 -22.70 -36.11 15.20
C GLY A 796 -22.12 -34.95 14.39
N CYS A 797 -22.84 -34.56 13.34
CA CYS A 797 -22.45 -33.45 12.47
C CYS A 797 -23.48 -32.33 12.49
N GLU A 798 -23.05 -31.08 12.34
CA GLU A 798 -23.93 -29.92 12.28
C GLU A 798 -24.56 -29.75 10.89
N PRO A 799 -25.89 -29.54 10.80
CA PRO A 799 -26.55 -29.22 9.55
C PRO A 799 -26.11 -27.84 9.03
N GLY A 800 -25.65 -27.77 7.77
CA GLY A 800 -25.40 -26.51 7.06
C GLY A 800 -23.95 -26.03 7.04
N ASN A 801 -23.10 -26.39 8.01
CA ASN A 801 -21.68 -25.99 8.03
C ASN A 801 -20.67 -27.14 8.15
N GLY A 802 -21.14 -28.39 8.29
CA GLY A 802 -20.28 -29.58 8.23
C GLY A 802 -19.35 -29.78 9.43
N ALA A 803 -19.54 -29.01 10.52
CA ALA A 803 -18.79 -29.17 11.76
C ALA A 803 -19.13 -30.51 12.44
N LYS A 804 -18.16 -31.12 13.13
CA LYS A 804 -18.44 -32.25 14.02
C LYS A 804 -18.80 -31.74 15.40
N TRP A 805 -19.53 -32.54 16.16
CA TRP A 805 -19.81 -32.25 17.55
C TRP A 805 -19.75 -33.51 18.40
N SER A 806 -19.41 -33.34 19.67
CA SER A 806 -19.43 -34.41 20.68
C SER A 806 -20.01 -33.89 21.98
N CYS A 807 -20.80 -34.73 22.65
CA CYS A 807 -21.34 -34.43 23.96
C CYS A 807 -20.39 -34.89 25.05
N SER A 808 -20.11 -34.02 26.01
CA SER A 808 -19.37 -34.37 27.23
C SER A 808 -19.97 -33.64 28.42
N LYS A 809 -19.85 -34.24 29.62
CA LYS A 809 -20.25 -33.59 30.86
C LYS A 809 -19.44 -32.31 31.09
N ASP A 810 -20.14 -31.19 31.17
CA ASP A 810 -19.55 -29.93 31.61
C ASP A 810 -19.19 -30.02 33.09
N SER A 811 -17.95 -29.67 33.43
CA SER A 811 -17.41 -29.75 34.79
C SER A 811 -18.08 -28.80 35.79
N THR A 812 -18.84 -27.82 35.29
CA THR A 812 -19.44 -26.75 36.09
C THR A 812 -20.92 -27.01 36.39
N SER A 813 -21.69 -27.48 35.40
CA SER A 813 -23.12 -27.74 35.51
C SER A 813 -23.49 -29.21 35.71
N GLY A 814 -22.58 -30.14 35.41
CA GLY A 814 -22.80 -31.59 35.55
C GLY A 814 -23.65 -32.24 34.45
N CYS A 815 -24.27 -31.45 33.56
CA CYS A 815 -25.02 -31.91 32.40
C CYS A 815 -24.15 -32.10 31.17
N THR A 816 -24.63 -32.91 30.22
CA THR A 816 -23.96 -33.15 28.95
C THR A 816 -24.29 -32.08 27.92
N VAL A 817 -23.27 -31.35 27.50
CA VAL A 817 -23.35 -30.24 26.55
C VAL A 817 -22.66 -30.59 25.24
N ARG A 818 -23.23 -30.10 24.14
CA ARG A 818 -22.77 -30.39 22.79
C ARG A 818 -21.60 -29.47 22.43
N GLN A 819 -20.40 -30.01 22.30
CA GLN A 819 -19.22 -29.25 21.88
C GLN A 819 -19.01 -29.37 20.37
N VAL A 820 -19.07 -28.24 19.64
CA VAL A 820 -19.00 -28.18 18.17
C VAL A 820 -17.59 -27.76 17.72
N THR A 821 -17.05 -28.41 16.70
CA THR A 821 -15.73 -28.15 16.13
C THR A 821 -15.77 -28.32 14.62
N LEU A 822 -15.33 -27.30 13.86
CA LEU A 822 -15.29 -27.35 12.40
C LEU A 822 -14.31 -28.42 11.90
N CYS A 823 -14.70 -29.16 10.85
CA CYS A 823 -13.79 -30.12 10.22
C CYS A 823 -12.70 -29.40 9.42
N PRO A 824 -11.46 -29.95 9.37
CA PRO A 824 -10.38 -29.37 8.59
C PRO A 824 -10.72 -29.21 7.09
N PRO A 825 -10.12 -28.23 6.39
CA PRO A 825 -10.40 -28.00 4.97
C PRO A 825 -10.26 -29.26 4.12
N GLY A 826 -11.27 -29.55 3.30
CA GLY A 826 -11.33 -30.76 2.45
C GLY A 826 -11.91 -32.01 3.13
N GLN A 827 -12.41 -31.91 4.37
CA GLN A 827 -13.12 -32.99 5.05
C GLN A 827 -14.53 -32.54 5.43
N SER A 828 -15.50 -33.43 5.24
CA SER A 828 -16.86 -33.26 5.76
C SER A 828 -17.06 -34.16 6.97
N CYS A 829 -17.76 -33.65 7.99
CA CYS A 829 -18.16 -34.50 9.11
C CYS A 829 -19.12 -35.59 8.61
N ARG A 830 -18.82 -36.85 8.93
CA ARG A 830 -19.70 -38.00 8.70
C ARG A 830 -19.71 -38.87 9.95
N ASN A 831 -20.90 -39.14 10.48
CA ASN A 831 -21.11 -39.91 11.72
C ASN A 831 -20.35 -39.36 12.95
N GLY A 832 -20.19 -38.03 13.04
CA GLY A 832 -19.55 -37.39 14.19
C GLY A 832 -18.02 -37.38 14.15
N GLU A 833 -17.42 -37.80 13.03
CA GLU A 833 -15.98 -37.70 12.80
C GLU A 833 -15.70 -37.08 11.43
N CYS A 834 -14.58 -36.36 11.31
CA CYS A 834 -14.17 -35.79 10.03
C CYS A 834 -13.49 -36.90 9.20
N SER A 835 -14.01 -37.20 8.01
CA SER A 835 -13.43 -38.25 7.16
C SER A 835 -13.54 -37.93 5.67
N GLY A 836 -12.45 -38.25 4.95
CA GLY A 836 -12.34 -38.55 3.51
C GLY A 836 -13.00 -37.61 2.49
N GLY A 837 -12.16 -36.91 1.72
CA GLY A 837 -12.54 -36.32 0.43
C GLY A 837 -13.01 -37.38 -0.58
N GLY A 838 -14.10 -37.07 -1.31
CA GLY A 838 -14.64 -37.92 -2.38
C GLY A 838 -16.16 -37.84 -2.58
N THR A 839 -16.61 -36.73 -3.18
CA THR A 839 -17.80 -36.54 -4.07
C THR A 839 -19.16 -37.19 -3.81
N THR A 840 -20.20 -36.35 -3.86
CA THR A 840 -21.20 -36.40 -4.96
C THR A 840 -21.91 -35.04 -5.09
N CYS A 841 -21.43 -34.21 -6.01
CA CYS A 841 -22.27 -33.21 -6.67
C CYS A 841 -22.42 -33.67 -8.14
N ALA A 842 -23.49 -33.24 -8.80
CA ALA A 842 -23.75 -33.62 -10.19
C ALA A 842 -23.05 -32.64 -11.15
N ASN A 843 -22.44 -33.16 -12.20
CA ASN A 843 -21.82 -32.35 -13.25
C ASN A 843 -22.91 -31.81 -14.19
N GLU A 844 -22.97 -30.49 -14.35
CA GLU A 844 -23.91 -29.79 -15.25
C GLU A 844 -23.44 -29.77 -16.72
N CYS A 845 -22.16 -30.02 -16.94
CA CYS A 845 -21.48 -30.00 -18.24
C CYS A 845 -20.14 -30.75 -18.13
N THR A 846 -19.47 -31.00 -19.25
CA THR A 846 -18.16 -31.68 -19.26
C THR A 846 -17.04 -30.65 -19.07
N LEU A 847 -16.03 -30.90 -18.21
CA LEU A 847 -14.95 -29.95 -17.95
C LEU A 847 -14.28 -29.48 -19.26
N GLY A 848 -14.23 -28.16 -19.49
CA GLY A 848 -13.71 -27.56 -20.73
C GLY A 848 -14.71 -27.44 -21.89
N GLU A 849 -15.91 -28.00 -21.75
CA GLU A 849 -17.03 -27.77 -22.69
C GLU A 849 -17.44 -26.30 -22.62
N SER A 850 -17.71 -25.70 -23.78
CA SER A 850 -18.21 -24.33 -23.87
C SER A 850 -19.40 -24.26 -24.81
N GLY A 851 -20.25 -23.26 -24.60
CA GLY A 851 -21.44 -23.06 -25.41
C GLY A 851 -22.01 -21.66 -25.23
N CYS A 852 -23.06 -21.36 -25.98
CA CYS A 852 -23.73 -20.06 -25.90
C CYS A 852 -25.03 -20.18 -25.10
N PHE A 853 -25.35 -19.18 -24.31
CA PHE A 853 -26.70 -19.06 -23.76
C PHE A 853 -27.68 -18.60 -24.85
N THR A 854 -28.95 -18.98 -24.69
CA THR A 854 -30.01 -18.66 -25.65
C THR A 854 -30.15 -17.15 -25.78
N GLY A 855 -30.00 -16.61 -27.00
CA GLY A 855 -29.98 -15.17 -27.27
C GLY A 855 -28.60 -14.59 -27.60
N GLY A 856 -27.52 -15.37 -27.49
CA GLY A 856 -26.20 -15.02 -28.02
C GLY A 856 -25.45 -13.89 -27.29
N SER A 857 -26.02 -13.37 -26.21
CA SER A 857 -25.45 -12.27 -25.41
C SER A 857 -24.38 -12.72 -24.41
N ALA A 858 -24.25 -14.02 -24.17
CA ALA A 858 -23.24 -14.57 -23.28
C ALA A 858 -22.80 -15.98 -23.70
N ALA A 859 -21.50 -16.25 -23.58
CA ALA A 859 -20.92 -17.58 -23.64
C ALA A 859 -20.91 -18.23 -22.25
N TRP A 860 -20.66 -19.53 -22.19
CA TRP A 860 -20.30 -20.22 -20.95
C TRP A 860 -19.17 -21.20 -21.21
N VAL A 861 -18.39 -21.43 -20.16
CA VAL A 861 -17.38 -22.50 -20.12
C VAL A 861 -17.60 -23.33 -18.87
N CYS A 862 -17.45 -24.63 -19.03
CA CYS A 862 -17.63 -25.61 -17.98
C CYS A 862 -16.36 -25.69 -17.14
N GLN A 863 -16.48 -25.32 -15.86
CA GLN A 863 -15.37 -25.27 -14.92
C GLN A 863 -15.70 -26.03 -13.65
N THR A 864 -14.68 -26.50 -12.94
CA THR A 864 -14.85 -27.14 -11.65
C THR A 864 -15.26 -26.10 -10.60
N GLN A 865 -16.37 -26.31 -9.90
CA GLN A 865 -16.82 -25.42 -8.85
C GLN A 865 -15.81 -25.41 -7.69
N PRO A 866 -15.38 -24.24 -7.19
CA PRO A 866 -14.38 -24.14 -6.13
C PRO A 866 -14.76 -24.96 -4.89
N GLY A 867 -13.84 -25.80 -4.43
CA GLY A 867 -14.07 -26.69 -3.28
C GLY A 867 -14.79 -28.01 -3.59
N THR A 868 -15.05 -28.33 -4.87
CA THR A 868 -15.66 -29.60 -5.30
C THR A 868 -14.93 -30.23 -6.50
N LEU A 869 -15.26 -31.48 -6.87
CA LEU A 869 -14.83 -32.09 -8.15
C LEU A 869 -15.88 -31.96 -9.27
N CYS A 870 -16.92 -31.15 -9.05
CA CYS A 870 -18.06 -31.08 -9.95
C CYS A 870 -17.98 -29.89 -10.89
N THR A 871 -18.55 -30.05 -12.07
CA THR A 871 -18.41 -29.10 -13.15
C THR A 871 -19.70 -28.33 -13.40
N VAL A 872 -19.61 -27.01 -13.45
CA VAL A 872 -20.73 -26.07 -13.59
C VAL A 872 -20.49 -25.12 -14.76
N LYS A 873 -21.56 -24.58 -15.35
CA LYS A 873 -21.46 -23.61 -16.45
C LYS A 873 -21.20 -22.22 -15.90
N VAL A 874 -20.01 -21.68 -16.12
CA VAL A 874 -19.65 -20.32 -15.72
C VAL A 874 -19.95 -19.36 -16.87
N THR A 875 -20.71 -18.30 -16.61
CA THR A 875 -21.17 -17.33 -17.62
C THR A 875 -20.11 -16.29 -17.96
N ILE A 876 -19.90 -16.06 -19.26
CA ILE A 876 -19.04 -15.03 -19.82
C ILE A 876 -19.90 -14.09 -20.66
N PRO A 877 -20.24 -12.88 -20.19
CA PRO A 877 -21.01 -11.92 -20.95
C PRO A 877 -20.21 -11.42 -22.16
N CYS A 878 -20.84 -11.40 -23.34
CA CYS A 878 -20.23 -10.83 -24.55
C CYS A 878 -20.33 -9.30 -24.53
N ALA A 879 -19.29 -8.63 -25.05
CA ALA A 879 -19.31 -7.19 -25.23
C ALA A 879 -20.45 -6.76 -26.18
N SER A 880 -20.92 -5.51 -26.10
CA SER A 880 -22.10 -5.01 -26.82
C SER A 880 -22.01 -5.12 -28.36
N ASN A 881 -20.82 -5.36 -28.92
CA ASN A 881 -20.57 -5.55 -30.34
C ASN A 881 -20.20 -7.00 -30.74
N GLN A 882 -20.28 -7.95 -29.80
CA GLN A 882 -19.97 -9.37 -30.01
C GLN A 882 -21.22 -10.22 -29.78
N THR A 883 -21.28 -11.33 -30.50
CA THR A 883 -22.28 -12.38 -30.27
C THR A 883 -21.58 -13.69 -30.02
N CYS A 884 -22.09 -14.48 -29.08
CA CYS A 884 -21.55 -15.80 -28.83
C CYS A 884 -21.78 -16.71 -30.05
N VAL A 885 -20.69 -17.23 -30.60
CA VAL A 885 -20.67 -18.23 -31.67
C VAL A 885 -19.75 -19.36 -31.21
N ASP A 886 -20.26 -20.60 -31.27
CA ASP A 886 -19.54 -21.83 -30.88
C ASP A 886 -18.87 -21.77 -29.50
N GLY A 887 -19.56 -21.18 -28.51
CA GLY A 887 -19.09 -21.13 -27.13
C GLY A 887 -18.07 -20.03 -26.83
N SER A 888 -17.87 -19.09 -27.76
CA SER A 888 -16.96 -17.95 -27.59
C SER A 888 -17.60 -16.65 -28.08
N CYS A 889 -17.33 -15.54 -27.40
CA CYS A 889 -17.79 -14.22 -27.85
C CYS A 889 -16.96 -13.76 -29.04
N GLN A 890 -17.61 -13.62 -30.20
CA GLN A 890 -16.95 -13.27 -31.46
C GLN A 890 -17.62 -12.06 -32.10
N LEU A 891 -16.86 -11.32 -32.90
CA LEU A 891 -17.41 -10.29 -33.79
C LEU A 891 -18.11 -10.99 -34.97
N PRO A 892 -19.26 -10.49 -35.46
CA PRO A 892 -19.96 -11.11 -36.58
C PRO A 892 -19.06 -11.13 -37.84
N THR A 893 -18.86 -12.31 -38.41
CA THR A 893 -18.10 -12.52 -39.65
C THR A 893 -18.95 -12.21 -40.88
N VAL A 894 -18.46 -11.34 -41.75
CA VAL A 894 -19.01 -11.13 -43.10
C VAL A 894 -18.37 -12.17 -44.03
N ASN A 895 -19.16 -13.14 -44.51
CA ASN A 895 -18.68 -14.09 -45.52
C ASN A 895 -18.70 -13.46 -46.92
N PRO A 896 -17.62 -13.61 -47.72
CA PRO A 896 -17.59 -13.26 -49.14
C PRO A 896 -18.03 -14.46 -49.99
N GLY A 897 -19.17 -14.36 -50.66
CA GLY A 897 -19.62 -15.34 -51.67
C GLY A 897 -21.14 -15.40 -51.78
N GLY A 898 -21.67 -14.87 -52.89
CA GLY A 898 -23.12 -14.75 -53.13
C GLY A 898 -23.80 -16.01 -53.64
N ASP A 899 -25.13 -15.98 -53.59
CA ASP A 899 -25.98 -16.40 -54.69
C ASP A 899 -27.33 -15.68 -54.63
N THR A 900 -27.82 -15.32 -55.81
CA THR A 900 -29.02 -14.54 -56.12
C THR A 900 -30.31 -15.31 -55.87
N VAL A 901 -31.28 -14.70 -55.16
CA VAL A 901 -32.71 -14.80 -55.50
C VAL A 901 -33.44 -13.54 -55.00
N ASP A 902 -33.96 -12.73 -55.92
CA ASP A 902 -35.13 -11.85 -55.73
C ASP A 902 -36.33 -12.57 -56.38
N PRO A 903 -37.55 -12.55 -55.82
CA PRO A 903 -38.49 -11.50 -56.23
C PRO A 903 -39.43 -10.97 -55.11
N GLY A 904 -39.44 -9.66 -54.92
CA GLY A 904 -40.59 -8.78 -55.24
C GLY A 904 -41.73 -8.54 -54.21
N GLY A 905 -42.10 -7.25 -54.07
CA GLY A 905 -43.44 -6.77 -53.64
C GLY A 905 -43.40 -5.75 -52.49
N ASP A 906 -43.05 -4.48 -52.73
CA ASP A 906 -43.92 -3.34 -53.10
C ASP A 906 -44.77 -2.74 -51.95
N THR A 907 -44.39 -1.54 -51.48
CA THR A 907 -45.20 -0.29 -51.55
C THR A 907 -44.52 0.86 -50.77
N THR A 908 -44.41 2.02 -51.42
CA THR A 908 -43.97 3.33 -50.93
C THR A 908 -45.21 4.26 -50.72
N PRO A 909 -45.14 5.58 -50.41
CA PRO A 909 -44.10 6.46 -49.80
C PRO A 909 -44.64 7.48 -48.73
N GLY A 910 -43.70 8.15 -48.03
CA GLY A 910 -43.85 9.54 -47.52
C GLY A 910 -43.79 9.68 -45.99
N GLY A 911 -43.10 10.63 -45.35
CA GLY A 911 -42.24 11.72 -45.80
C GLY A 911 -41.58 12.39 -44.57
N THR A 912 -40.32 12.81 -44.75
CA THR A 912 -39.60 13.97 -44.15
C THR A 912 -39.89 14.42 -42.71
N THR A 913 -38.92 14.33 -41.79
CA THR A 913 -37.95 15.38 -41.39
C THR A 913 -37.29 15.06 -40.04
N ASP A 914 -35.96 15.29 -40.00
CA ASP A 914 -35.05 15.62 -38.90
C ASP A 914 -35.21 15.06 -37.47
N GLY A 915 -34.06 14.65 -36.91
CA GLY A 915 -33.80 14.81 -35.47
C GLY A 915 -33.25 13.59 -34.74
N GLY A 916 -31.93 13.40 -34.83
CA GLY A 916 -31.10 13.00 -33.68
C GLY A 916 -31.05 11.52 -33.31
N THR A 917 -29.89 10.91 -33.53
CA THR A 917 -29.20 10.14 -32.48
C THR A 917 -27.68 10.14 -32.77
N ASN A 918 -26.93 10.37 -31.70
CA ASN A 918 -25.51 10.09 -31.44
C ASN A 918 -24.71 9.39 -32.55
N PRO A 919 -23.44 9.80 -32.74
CA PRO A 919 -22.42 8.93 -32.16
C PRO A 919 -21.16 9.66 -31.66
N LYS A 920 -20.61 9.21 -30.54
CA LYS A 920 -19.29 8.58 -30.45
C LYS A 920 -18.76 8.66 -29.01
N SER A 921 -18.82 7.51 -28.35
CA SER A 921 -17.76 7.07 -27.46
C SER A 921 -16.42 7.22 -28.19
N VAL A 922 -15.45 7.87 -27.54
CA VAL A 922 -14.09 7.95 -28.06
C VAL A 922 -13.48 6.56 -27.90
N ASN A 923 -13.35 5.87 -29.03
CA ASN A 923 -12.54 4.68 -29.20
C ASN A 923 -11.07 5.00 -28.93
N ALA A 924 -10.35 4.03 -28.38
CA ALA A 924 -8.90 3.93 -28.53
C ALA A 924 -8.57 3.79 -30.03
N SER A 925 -8.41 4.93 -30.70
CA SER A 925 -7.94 4.99 -32.08
C SER A 925 -7.13 6.26 -32.27
N SER A 926 -5.89 6.24 -31.79
CA SER A 926 -4.87 7.20 -32.19
C SER A 926 -3.50 6.53 -32.29
N CYS A 927 -3.46 5.41 -33.03
CA CYS A 927 -2.26 4.99 -33.75
C CYS A 927 -2.68 4.71 -35.19
N GLN A 928 -2.76 5.74 -36.03
CA GLN A 928 -2.56 5.63 -37.48
C GLN A 928 -2.49 7.00 -38.16
N GLN A 929 -1.32 7.35 -38.71
CA GLN A 929 -1.11 7.40 -40.18
C GLN A 929 0.32 7.89 -40.50
N ALA A 930 1.04 7.11 -41.32
CA ALA A 930 2.04 7.59 -42.26
C ALA A 930 1.92 6.73 -43.56
N PRO A 931 2.20 7.30 -44.75
CA PRO A 931 1.55 6.89 -45.99
C PRO A 931 2.13 5.62 -46.63
N GLN A 932 1.27 4.92 -47.37
CA GLN A 932 1.60 3.75 -48.19
C GLN A 932 2.66 4.09 -49.23
N ALA A 933 3.76 3.32 -49.22
CA ALA A 933 4.68 3.22 -50.34
C ALA A 933 4.16 2.18 -51.33
N ASP A 934 4.05 2.63 -52.57
CA ASP A 934 3.54 1.93 -53.75
C ASP A 934 4.30 0.63 -54.04
N SER A 935 3.59 -0.48 -54.16
CA SER A 935 4.13 -1.78 -54.56
C SER A 935 3.76 -2.09 -56.01
N THR A 936 4.65 -1.76 -56.94
CA THR A 936 4.62 -2.32 -58.30
C THR A 936 5.88 -3.15 -58.55
N LEU A 937 5.75 -4.47 -58.43
CA LEU A 937 6.65 -5.44 -59.06
C LEU A 937 5.96 -5.97 -60.32
N PRO A 938 6.62 -6.03 -61.49
CA PRO A 938 6.24 -6.95 -62.54
C PRO A 938 7.12 -8.21 -62.47
N ALA A 939 6.45 -9.35 -62.28
CA ALA A 939 7.01 -10.67 -62.54
C ALA A 939 7.00 -10.95 -64.04
N TRP A 940 8.17 -11.21 -64.64
CA TRP A 940 8.29 -12.02 -65.85
C TRP A 940 9.55 -12.91 -65.77
N MET A 941 9.35 -14.16 -66.18
CA MET A 941 10.31 -15.22 -66.52
C MET A 941 10.78 -16.17 -65.41
N LEU A 942 9.91 -17.16 -65.16
CA LEU A 942 10.29 -18.56 -65.02
C LEU A 942 10.68 -19.17 -66.38
N VAL A 943 11.54 -20.20 -66.29
CA VAL A 943 11.84 -21.28 -67.26
C VAL A 943 13.24 -21.19 -67.88
N PHE A 944 14.20 -21.92 -67.29
CA PHE A 944 14.71 -23.16 -67.91
C PHE A 944 15.43 -24.03 -66.87
N ALA A 945 15.16 -25.33 -66.98
CA ALA A 945 15.44 -26.35 -66.00
C ALA A 945 16.85 -26.98 -66.11
N LEU A 946 17.27 -27.62 -65.02
CA LEU A 946 18.02 -28.88 -64.94
C LEU A 946 19.21 -29.05 -65.91
N GLY A 947 20.42 -28.81 -65.40
CA GLY A 947 21.66 -29.30 -65.99
C GLY A 947 22.90 -29.04 -65.12
N LEU A 948 23.46 -30.13 -64.58
CA LEU A 948 24.87 -30.29 -64.20
C LEU A 948 25.30 -29.57 -62.89
N LEU A 949 25.39 -30.24 -61.73
CA LEU A 949 26.37 -31.30 -61.41
C LEU A 949 27.75 -31.05 -62.02
N VAL A 950 28.75 -30.91 -61.14
CA VAL A 950 30.20 -30.85 -61.43
C VAL A 950 30.71 -29.45 -61.79
N GLY A 951 31.14 -28.69 -60.78
CA GLY A 951 31.94 -27.50 -61.10
C GLY A 951 32.30 -26.53 -60.00
N TRP A 952 32.55 -26.93 -58.74
CA TRP A 952 33.48 -26.18 -57.85
C TRP A 952 33.89 -27.00 -56.60
N ARG A 953 34.33 -28.25 -56.85
CA ARG A 953 35.28 -28.96 -55.97
C ARG A 953 36.40 -29.47 -56.86
N ARG A 954 37.48 -28.69 -57.00
CA ARG A 954 38.88 -29.12 -57.26
C ARG A 954 39.71 -27.93 -57.74
N ARG A 955 40.32 -27.21 -56.79
CA ARG A 955 41.69 -26.68 -56.89
C ARG A 955 42.08 -26.12 -55.54
N GLN A 956 42.53 -27.02 -54.67
CA GLN A 956 43.59 -26.87 -53.68
C GLN A 956 43.93 -28.31 -53.29
N ARG A 957 44.75 -28.95 -54.14
CA ARG A 957 45.45 -30.20 -53.85
C ARG A 957 46.92 -29.84 -53.74
N LYS A 958 47.48 -30.13 -52.57
CA LYS A 958 48.89 -30.45 -52.25
C LYS A 958 49.88 -29.28 -52.15
N ALA A 959 50.13 -28.85 -50.92
CA ALA A 959 51.31 -29.26 -50.17
C ALA A 959 50.91 -29.46 -48.71
#